data_AF-A0A9E5KCG7-F1
#
_entry.id   AF-A0A9E5KCG7-F1
#
_cell.length_a   1.000
_cell.length_b   1.000
_cell.length_c   1.000
_cell.angle_alpha   90.00
_cell.angle_beta   90.00
_cell.angle_gamma   90.00
#
_symmetry.space_group_name_H-M   'P 1'
#
loop_
_entity.id
_entity.type
_entity.pdbx_description
1 polymer ?
#
loop_
_entity_poly.entity_id
_entity_poly.type
_entity_poly.pdbx_seq_one_letter_code
_entity_poly.pdbx_strand_id
1 'polypeptide(L)'
;MRFNSINFKTIGPFDNTIFEFPEEAKLAIVEGPNEAGKTSALKQMLGFMFGFELKSCDDFKHDFKNHAVHGSIKGVTGKPYENVTRKRGRNSLTGTTESELFPEGMDKEKFLKLFAINQHGLREGAAELFKGDSDLRSLLFDAMTGLTSASSIRTRLAELKNVYAPTSMKRGEIIDSIKAIEGARVAISRHDHDRANKAESLKSLEQLKNELKDSSDALEIHEKNHLRLRNLLGGMGLYATLTARQNEFCDYNSTPDLPSQFRDDWRNNHTDYVKAKTAVESGTRSLNVDKTKLEAIPVPTLSRAVTLRIKDLYGSRASMVNALRDLPGMVANSSNEAKTISEFVQEWLPNHQSETATDQFPTESACRRISDIATKWAQIVLLRDKAQRQNSDAIHDFKKAQQDLDSAPAPEELHELNGCLEGLRESGISDTILEDAKDNIDTALRALLGAAQTMVPSLADIDAIERLRIPPDDEITPLTKAWTTCDDQLRTLSGNVADNQKAIIGHENELRNLRSQISSGGGREEYDRTRQQRDDVWGLIRRRLSGEQVAPETIAEFTARAGGAHSLEEALTGLIKLADSQAEMLLAQADLTSNIRATQAQLENSKIEAGRLKSLVESQNLVKAELREDLERRWAAWNAGPECVHEAKSLQQWMRDAKNL
;
A
#
# COMPACT_ATOMS: atom_id res chain seq x y z
N MET A 1 -53.26 -3.92 30.12
CA MET A 1 -53.50 -4.35 31.50
C MET A 1 -52.21 -4.17 32.30
N ARG A 2 -52.29 -3.77 33.57
CA ARG A 2 -51.15 -3.70 34.51
C ARG A 2 -51.63 -3.93 35.94
N PHE A 3 -50.86 -4.66 36.75
CA PHE A 3 -51.07 -4.71 38.21
C PHE A 3 -50.39 -3.51 38.87
N ASN A 4 -51.10 -2.83 39.76
CA ASN A 4 -50.54 -1.82 40.66
C ASN A 4 -50.21 -2.45 42.02
N SER A 5 -51.11 -3.31 42.53
CA SER A 5 -50.85 -4.15 43.71
C SER A 5 -51.68 -5.43 43.69
N ILE A 6 -51.23 -6.45 44.42
CA ILE A 6 -51.95 -7.71 44.66
C ILE A 6 -51.77 -8.14 46.11
N ASN A 7 -52.86 -8.50 46.79
CA ASN A 7 -52.89 -8.96 48.18
C ASN A 7 -53.40 -10.41 48.23
N PHE A 8 -52.52 -11.31 48.67
CA PHE A 8 -52.82 -12.69 49.00
C PHE A 8 -53.28 -12.78 50.46
N LYS A 9 -54.59 -12.70 50.67
CA LYS A 9 -55.15 -12.49 52.02
C LYS A 9 -54.99 -13.71 52.94
N THR A 10 -55.38 -14.89 52.45
CA THR A 10 -55.32 -16.18 53.19
C THR A 10 -55.34 -17.30 52.16
N ILE A 11 -54.19 -17.61 51.54
CA ILE A 11 -54.16 -18.54 50.40
C ILE A 11 -52.78 -19.19 50.21
N GLY A 12 -52.73 -20.53 50.23
CA GLY A 12 -51.47 -21.27 50.18
C GLY A 12 -50.55 -20.90 51.36
N PRO A 13 -49.28 -20.53 51.11
CA PRO A 13 -48.37 -20.12 52.20
C PRO A 13 -48.67 -18.71 52.72
N PHE A 14 -49.41 -17.89 51.96
CA PHE A 14 -49.53 -16.46 52.20
C PHE A 14 -50.63 -16.11 53.21
N ASP A 15 -50.25 -15.23 54.13
CA ASP A 15 -51.11 -14.65 55.16
C ASP A 15 -50.96 -13.13 55.06
N ASN A 16 -52.02 -12.46 54.61
CA ASN A 16 -52.13 -11.04 54.28
C ASN A 16 -50.88 -10.43 53.59
N THR A 17 -50.34 -11.13 52.59
CA THR A 17 -49.09 -10.74 51.91
C THR A 17 -49.40 -9.84 50.70
N ILE A 18 -48.83 -8.64 50.67
CA ILE A 18 -49.06 -7.63 49.62
C ILE A 18 -47.80 -7.49 48.75
N PHE A 19 -47.96 -7.53 47.43
CA PHE A 19 -46.96 -7.07 46.48
C PHE A 19 -47.44 -5.80 45.79
N GLU A 20 -46.58 -4.79 45.76
CA GLU A 20 -46.81 -3.49 45.10
C GLU A 20 -45.85 -3.34 43.91
N PHE A 21 -46.33 -2.79 42.80
CA PHE A 21 -45.61 -2.71 41.54
C PHE A 21 -45.46 -1.25 41.09
N PRO A 22 -44.27 -0.62 41.28
CA PRO A 22 -44.04 0.79 40.96
C PRO A 22 -44.37 1.14 39.51
N GLU A 23 -45.08 2.25 39.24
CA GLU A 23 -45.66 2.53 37.91
C GLU A 23 -44.62 2.56 36.77
N GLU A 24 -43.38 2.98 37.06
CA GLU A 24 -42.25 3.00 36.12
C GLU A 24 -41.69 1.60 35.79
N ALA A 25 -41.88 0.61 36.67
CA ALA A 25 -41.34 -0.73 36.49
C ALA A 25 -42.07 -1.47 35.36
N LYS A 26 -41.40 -1.64 34.22
CA LYS A 26 -41.87 -2.43 33.06
C LYS A 26 -41.60 -3.93 33.20
N LEU A 27 -40.68 -4.31 34.09
CA LEU A 27 -40.34 -5.68 34.45
C LEU A 27 -40.24 -5.75 35.98
N ALA A 28 -40.89 -6.75 36.58
CA ALA A 28 -40.80 -7.02 38.01
C ALA A 28 -40.19 -8.41 38.21
N ILE A 29 -39.06 -8.49 38.92
CA ILE A 29 -38.36 -9.73 39.22
C ILE A 29 -38.63 -10.07 40.69
N VAL A 30 -39.20 -11.25 40.95
CA VAL A 30 -39.48 -11.74 42.31
C VAL A 30 -38.43 -12.80 42.66
N GLU A 31 -37.42 -12.38 43.43
CA GLU A 31 -36.34 -13.24 43.92
C GLU A 31 -36.62 -13.77 45.34
N GLY A 32 -35.91 -14.83 45.73
CA GLY A 32 -35.93 -15.47 47.04
C GLY A 32 -35.30 -16.86 46.97
N PRO A 33 -35.12 -17.57 48.10
CA PRO A 33 -34.80 -19.00 48.07
C PRO A 33 -35.93 -19.80 47.39
N ASN A 34 -35.73 -21.08 47.01
CA ASN A 34 -36.93 -21.89 46.68
C ASN A 34 -37.73 -22.16 47.96
N GLU A 35 -38.93 -22.71 47.79
CA GLU A 35 -39.95 -22.85 48.85
C GLU A 35 -40.47 -21.54 49.46
N ALA A 36 -39.85 -20.38 49.19
CA ALA A 36 -40.35 -19.03 49.50
C ALA A 36 -41.67 -18.63 48.79
N GLY A 37 -42.39 -19.58 48.23
CA GLY A 37 -43.72 -19.36 47.63
C GLY A 37 -43.72 -18.71 46.25
N LYS A 38 -42.59 -18.41 45.60
CA LYS A 38 -42.54 -17.74 44.27
C LYS A 38 -43.47 -18.40 43.22
N THR A 39 -43.37 -19.71 43.05
CA THR A 39 -44.23 -20.49 42.14
C THR A 39 -45.70 -20.46 42.60
N SER A 40 -45.93 -20.50 43.91
CA SER A 40 -47.26 -20.41 44.52
C SER A 40 -47.90 -19.04 44.30
N ALA A 41 -47.14 -17.93 44.41
CA ALA A 41 -47.61 -16.58 44.13
C ALA A 41 -48.05 -16.44 42.67
N LEU A 42 -47.23 -16.92 41.73
CA LEU A 42 -47.59 -16.94 40.32
C LEU A 42 -48.86 -17.79 40.07
N LYS A 43 -48.98 -18.96 40.70
CA LYS A 43 -50.17 -19.81 40.62
C LYS A 43 -51.42 -19.12 41.17
N GLN A 44 -51.33 -18.42 42.31
CA GLN A 44 -52.47 -17.68 42.86
C GLN A 44 -52.80 -16.41 42.07
N MET A 45 -51.81 -15.76 41.45
CA MET A 45 -52.01 -14.65 40.51
C MET A 45 -52.73 -15.11 39.24
N LEU A 46 -52.35 -16.26 38.68
CA LEU A 46 -53.09 -16.91 37.58
C LEU A 46 -54.49 -17.33 38.01
N GLY A 47 -54.66 -17.85 39.23
CA GLY A 47 -55.97 -18.17 39.81
C GLY A 47 -56.87 -16.94 40.01
N PHE A 48 -56.28 -15.81 40.37
CA PHE A 48 -56.95 -14.52 40.38
C PHE A 48 -57.32 -14.04 38.97
N MET A 49 -56.53 -14.33 37.95
CA MET A 49 -56.77 -13.88 36.56
C MET A 49 -57.77 -14.75 35.78
N PHE A 50 -57.65 -16.08 35.86
CA PHE A 50 -58.38 -17.05 35.03
C PHE A 50 -59.26 -18.02 35.83
N GLY A 51 -59.40 -17.80 37.14
CA GLY A 51 -60.12 -18.70 38.05
C GLY A 51 -59.20 -19.72 38.73
N PHE A 52 -59.51 -20.02 39.99
CA PHE A 52 -58.77 -20.99 40.79
C PHE A 52 -59.12 -22.43 40.41
N GLU A 53 -58.12 -23.30 40.39
CA GLU A 53 -58.30 -24.73 40.11
C GLU A 53 -59.23 -25.39 41.15
N LEU A 54 -60.18 -26.22 40.68
CA LEU A 54 -61.17 -26.93 41.50
C LEU A 54 -60.56 -27.94 42.47
N LYS A 55 -59.40 -28.50 42.10
CA LYS A 55 -58.56 -29.34 42.97
C LYS A 55 -57.18 -28.71 43.01
N SER A 56 -56.69 -28.40 44.21
CA SER A 56 -55.29 -28.05 44.42
C SER A 56 -54.85 -28.58 45.78
N CYS A 57 -53.54 -28.75 45.95
CA CYS A 57 -52.94 -29.24 47.19
C CYS A 57 -52.44 -28.09 48.10
N ASP A 58 -52.89 -26.85 47.86
CA ASP A 58 -52.38 -25.64 48.52
C ASP A 58 -53.06 -25.35 49.89
N ASP A 59 -53.61 -26.37 50.54
CA ASP A 59 -54.59 -26.23 51.65
C ASP A 59 -53.97 -26.49 53.03
N PHE A 60 -52.64 -26.47 53.09
CA PHE A 60 -51.84 -26.86 54.25
C PHE A 60 -51.87 -25.86 55.42
N LYS A 61 -52.33 -24.62 55.19
CA LYS A 61 -52.30 -23.53 56.20
C LYS A 61 -53.66 -22.83 56.42
N HIS A 62 -54.52 -22.77 55.40
CA HIS A 62 -55.80 -22.05 55.46
C HIS A 62 -56.91 -22.88 54.79
N ASP A 63 -58.13 -22.86 55.36
CA ASP A 63 -59.30 -23.59 54.80
C ASP A 63 -59.71 -23.04 53.43
N PHE A 64 -60.07 -23.94 52.50
CA PHE A 64 -60.37 -23.69 51.09
C PHE A 64 -61.40 -22.58 50.87
N LYS A 65 -62.37 -22.47 51.79
CA LYS A 65 -63.47 -21.51 51.74
C LYS A 65 -63.03 -20.06 51.98
N ASN A 66 -61.87 -19.87 52.61
CA ASN A 66 -61.32 -18.56 52.95
C ASN A 66 -60.30 -18.03 51.92
N HIS A 67 -60.00 -18.80 50.87
CA HIS A 67 -59.05 -18.41 49.83
C HIS A 67 -59.58 -17.21 49.02
N ALA A 68 -58.94 -16.05 49.20
CA ALA A 68 -59.30 -14.80 48.55
C ALA A 68 -58.04 -14.00 48.15
N VAL A 69 -58.04 -13.52 46.91
CA VAL A 69 -57.00 -12.62 46.37
C VAL A 69 -57.66 -11.31 45.94
N HIS A 70 -57.05 -10.20 46.30
CA HIS A 70 -57.50 -8.85 45.99
C HIS A 70 -56.43 -8.15 45.15
N GLY A 71 -56.79 -7.24 44.25
CA GLY A 71 -55.84 -6.52 43.42
C GLY A 71 -56.32 -5.13 43.00
N SER A 72 -55.36 -4.24 42.76
CA SER A 72 -55.55 -2.96 42.09
C SER A 72 -54.93 -3.05 40.69
N ILE A 73 -55.73 -2.82 39.65
CA ILE A 73 -55.39 -3.19 38.26
C ILE A 73 -55.83 -2.10 37.29
N LYS A 74 -54.95 -1.75 36.36
CA LYS A 74 -55.23 -0.90 35.19
C LYS A 74 -55.69 -1.79 34.03
N GLY A 75 -56.91 -1.60 33.52
CA GLY A 75 -57.50 -2.43 32.46
C GLY A 75 -56.86 -2.24 31.08
N VAL A 76 -57.48 -2.79 30.02
CA VAL A 76 -56.99 -2.62 28.63
C VAL A 76 -57.09 -1.16 28.18
N THR A 77 -58.18 -0.48 28.53
CA THR A 77 -58.47 0.94 28.20
C THR A 77 -57.72 1.95 29.08
N GLY A 78 -56.79 1.51 29.94
CA GLY A 78 -56.07 2.37 30.88
C GLY A 78 -56.86 2.80 32.13
N LYS A 79 -58.15 2.46 32.22
CA LYS A 79 -59.01 2.71 33.39
C LYS A 79 -58.51 1.92 34.62
N PRO A 80 -58.38 2.55 35.81
CA PRO A 80 -58.04 1.86 37.05
C PRO A 80 -59.26 1.15 37.65
N TYR A 81 -59.04 -0.03 38.21
CA TYR A 81 -59.99 -0.81 38.99
C TYR A 81 -59.37 -1.14 40.34
N GLU A 82 -59.89 -0.50 41.39
CA GLU A 82 -59.47 -0.72 42.77
C GLU A 82 -60.38 -1.77 43.43
N ASN A 83 -59.83 -2.55 44.36
CA ASN A 83 -60.53 -3.59 45.12
C ASN A 83 -61.12 -4.76 44.28
N VAL A 84 -60.53 -5.05 43.10
CA VAL A 84 -60.91 -6.25 42.33
C VAL A 84 -60.62 -7.49 43.17
N THR A 85 -61.62 -8.35 43.35
CA THR A 85 -61.51 -9.51 44.25
C THR A 85 -61.94 -10.78 43.54
N ARG A 86 -61.17 -11.87 43.72
CA ARG A 86 -61.59 -13.23 43.38
C ARG A 86 -61.50 -14.14 44.59
N LYS A 87 -62.59 -14.85 44.90
CA LYS A 87 -62.67 -15.85 45.96
C LYS A 87 -62.73 -17.24 45.34
N ARG A 88 -62.03 -18.21 45.93
CA ARG A 88 -62.05 -19.61 45.47
C ARG A 88 -63.47 -20.18 45.53
N GLY A 89 -63.88 -20.90 44.49
CA GLY A 89 -65.24 -21.41 44.34
C GLY A 89 -66.24 -20.43 43.70
N ARG A 90 -65.86 -19.17 43.43
CA ARG A 90 -66.59 -18.28 42.51
C ARG A 90 -65.71 -17.96 41.31
N ASN A 91 -66.14 -18.41 40.13
CA ASN A 91 -65.39 -18.15 38.90
C ASN A 91 -65.51 -16.70 38.42
N SER A 92 -66.44 -15.88 38.93
CA SER A 92 -66.54 -14.46 38.58
C SER A 92 -65.57 -13.59 39.40
N LEU A 93 -64.96 -12.60 38.73
CA LEU A 93 -64.34 -11.45 39.38
C LEU A 93 -65.44 -10.59 40.03
N THR A 94 -65.11 -9.98 41.17
CA THR A 94 -65.97 -8.98 41.82
C THR A 94 -65.28 -7.61 41.68
N GLY A 95 -65.98 -6.63 41.10
CA GLY A 95 -65.48 -5.27 40.86
C GLY A 95 -65.18 -4.91 39.40
N THR A 96 -65.08 -5.89 38.50
CA THR A 96 -64.90 -5.73 37.04
C THR A 96 -65.20 -7.04 36.31
N THR A 97 -65.25 -7.01 34.98
CA THR A 97 -65.42 -8.20 34.11
C THR A 97 -64.09 -8.61 33.48
N GLU A 98 -63.96 -9.88 33.06
CA GLU A 98 -62.73 -10.37 32.41
C GLU A 98 -62.44 -9.64 31.10
N SER A 99 -63.48 -9.30 30.32
CA SER A 99 -63.40 -8.54 29.06
C SER A 99 -62.88 -7.10 29.23
N GLU A 100 -62.97 -6.52 30.43
CA GLU A 100 -62.42 -5.18 30.73
C GLU A 100 -60.93 -5.24 31.11
N LEU A 101 -60.48 -6.38 31.64
CA LEU A 101 -59.10 -6.60 32.08
C LEU A 101 -58.21 -7.17 30.96
N PHE A 102 -58.73 -8.10 30.16
CA PHE A 102 -57.95 -8.84 29.16
C PHE A 102 -58.36 -8.50 27.72
N PRO A 103 -57.42 -8.49 26.77
CA PRO A 103 -57.75 -8.52 25.34
C PRO A 103 -58.55 -9.78 24.98
N GLU A 104 -59.47 -9.67 24.01
CA GLU A 104 -60.23 -10.81 23.52
C GLU A 104 -59.32 -11.95 23.03
N GLY A 105 -59.65 -13.19 23.39
CA GLY A 105 -58.89 -14.38 23.01
C GLY A 105 -57.65 -14.69 23.88
N MET A 106 -57.41 -13.93 24.96
CA MET A 106 -56.36 -14.21 25.94
C MET A 106 -56.80 -15.28 26.96
N ASP A 107 -56.22 -16.48 26.85
CA ASP A 107 -56.43 -17.59 27.78
C ASP A 107 -55.23 -17.79 28.73
N LYS A 108 -55.38 -18.71 29.70
CA LYS A 108 -54.37 -19.03 30.72
C LYS A 108 -53.05 -19.53 30.11
N GLU A 109 -53.11 -20.28 29.02
CA GLU A 109 -51.92 -20.89 28.39
C GLU A 109 -51.14 -19.86 27.57
N LYS A 110 -51.82 -19.05 26.77
CA LYS A 110 -51.21 -17.90 26.08
C LYS A 110 -50.63 -16.90 27.07
N PHE A 111 -51.34 -16.58 28.15
CA PHE A 111 -50.81 -15.67 29.16
C PHE A 111 -49.55 -16.23 29.83
N LEU A 112 -49.54 -17.53 30.15
CA LEU A 112 -48.35 -18.22 30.67
C LEU A 112 -47.18 -18.11 29.68
N LYS A 113 -47.38 -18.46 28.41
CA LYS A 113 -46.34 -18.46 27.38
C LYS A 113 -45.80 -17.05 27.05
N LEU A 114 -46.60 -15.99 27.19
CA LEU A 114 -46.23 -14.62 26.81
C LEU A 114 -45.77 -13.72 27.96
N PHE A 115 -46.37 -13.85 29.15
CA PHE A 115 -46.22 -12.87 30.24
C PHE A 115 -45.73 -13.46 31.57
N ALA A 116 -45.59 -14.79 31.69
CA ALA A 116 -45.17 -15.44 32.93
C ALA A 116 -43.99 -16.39 32.74
N ILE A 117 -42.78 -15.85 32.82
CA ILE A 117 -41.55 -16.63 32.69
C ILE A 117 -41.29 -17.43 33.97
N ASN A 118 -41.40 -18.75 33.89
CA ASN A 118 -40.95 -19.68 34.93
C ASN A 118 -39.81 -20.57 34.40
N GLN A 119 -39.03 -21.20 35.29
CA GLN A 119 -37.83 -21.95 34.88
C GLN A 119 -38.15 -23.20 34.02
N HIS A 120 -39.35 -23.76 34.15
CA HIS A 120 -39.81 -24.91 33.37
C HIS A 120 -40.20 -24.50 31.94
N GLY A 121 -41.12 -23.54 31.82
CA GLY A 121 -41.60 -22.94 30.58
C GLY A 121 -40.52 -22.17 29.81
N LEU A 122 -39.45 -21.69 30.45
CA LEU A 122 -38.28 -21.18 29.72
C LEU A 122 -37.53 -22.30 28.98
N ARG A 123 -37.42 -23.50 29.58
CA ARG A 123 -36.78 -24.68 28.94
C ARG A 123 -37.69 -25.29 27.88
N GLU A 124 -38.99 -25.43 28.17
CA GLU A 124 -39.98 -25.91 27.20
C GLU A 124 -40.17 -24.93 26.04
N GLY A 125 -40.33 -23.64 26.32
CA GLY A 125 -40.44 -22.58 25.32
C GLY A 125 -39.19 -22.47 24.44
N ALA A 126 -37.99 -22.64 25.01
CA ALA A 126 -36.76 -22.77 24.21
C ALA A 126 -36.79 -24.02 23.32
N ALA A 127 -37.23 -25.17 23.84
CA ALA A 127 -37.33 -26.40 23.05
C ALA A 127 -38.40 -26.32 21.94
N GLU A 128 -39.56 -25.70 22.18
CA GLU A 128 -40.59 -25.41 21.17
C GLU A 128 -40.07 -24.42 20.12
N LEU A 129 -39.38 -23.34 20.54
CA LEU A 129 -38.71 -22.40 19.66
C LEU A 129 -37.71 -23.08 18.72
N PHE A 130 -36.91 -24.04 19.22
CA PHE A 130 -35.95 -24.79 18.38
C PHE A 130 -36.62 -25.85 17.50
N LYS A 131 -37.70 -26.49 17.94
CA LYS A 131 -38.47 -27.49 17.16
C LYS A 131 -39.21 -26.89 15.97
N GLY A 132 -39.30 -25.56 15.86
CA GLY A 132 -39.72 -24.88 14.65
C GLY A 132 -41.22 -24.65 14.51
N ASP A 133 -41.97 -24.74 15.61
CA ASP A 133 -43.40 -24.42 15.59
C ASP A 133 -43.62 -22.94 15.24
N SER A 134 -44.35 -22.68 14.15
CA SER A 134 -44.40 -21.35 13.53
C SER A 134 -45.16 -20.34 14.37
N ASP A 135 -46.17 -20.82 15.11
CA ASP A 135 -47.12 -19.96 15.80
C ASP A 135 -46.52 -19.38 17.08
N LEU A 136 -45.77 -20.17 17.84
CA LEU A 136 -45.06 -19.69 19.04
C LEU A 136 -44.01 -18.63 18.67
N ARG A 137 -43.27 -18.83 17.57
CA ARG A 137 -42.28 -17.87 17.07
C ARG A 137 -42.93 -16.53 16.71
N SER A 138 -44.09 -16.53 16.05
CA SER A 138 -44.84 -15.29 15.81
C SER A 138 -45.41 -14.69 17.10
N LEU A 139 -46.04 -15.48 17.97
CA LEU A 139 -46.62 -14.98 19.22
C LEU A 139 -45.59 -14.27 20.12
N LEU A 140 -44.36 -14.81 20.20
CA LEU A 140 -43.26 -14.16 20.91
C LEU A 140 -42.77 -12.89 20.21
N PHE A 141 -42.78 -12.84 18.88
CA PHE A 141 -42.39 -11.64 18.11
C PHE A 141 -43.43 -10.52 18.25
N ASP A 142 -44.73 -10.86 18.20
CA ASP A 142 -45.86 -9.96 18.43
C ASP A 142 -45.83 -9.37 19.84
N ALA A 143 -45.56 -10.20 20.85
CA ALA A 143 -45.46 -9.76 22.24
C ALA A 143 -44.21 -8.91 22.51
N MET A 144 -43.06 -9.26 21.92
CA MET A 144 -41.80 -8.51 22.07
C MET A 144 -41.85 -7.14 21.37
N THR A 145 -42.60 -7.01 20.27
CA THR A 145 -42.81 -5.73 19.57
C THR A 145 -43.99 -4.92 20.11
N GLY A 146 -44.81 -5.50 20.99
CA GLY A 146 -46.06 -4.89 21.47
C GLY A 146 -47.17 -4.81 20.41
N LEU A 147 -46.94 -5.40 19.22
CA LEU A 147 -47.85 -5.37 18.08
C LEU A 147 -48.70 -6.64 18.07
N THR A 148 -49.80 -6.63 18.82
CA THR A 148 -50.92 -7.59 18.65
C THR A 148 -51.51 -7.56 17.22
N SER A 149 -51.12 -6.55 16.44
CA SER A 149 -51.42 -6.44 15.03
C SER A 149 -50.61 -7.39 14.14
N ALA A 150 -49.47 -7.96 14.53
CA ALA A 150 -48.65 -8.73 13.58
C ALA A 150 -49.28 -10.08 13.18
N SER A 151 -49.82 -10.87 14.12
CA SER A 151 -50.64 -12.05 13.83
C SER A 151 -51.92 -11.69 13.07
N SER A 152 -52.67 -10.68 13.50
CA SER A 152 -53.88 -10.26 12.79
C SER A 152 -53.60 -9.66 11.41
N ILE A 153 -52.46 -9.00 11.19
CA ILE A 153 -51.94 -8.59 9.88
C ILE A 153 -51.55 -9.83 9.07
N ARG A 154 -51.03 -10.90 9.69
CA ARG A 154 -50.74 -12.17 9.00
C ARG A 154 -52.01 -12.89 8.58
N THR A 155 -53.03 -12.96 9.44
CA THR A 155 -54.35 -13.52 9.11
C THR A 155 -55.04 -12.66 8.07
N ARG A 156 -55.03 -11.34 8.22
CA ARG A 156 -55.53 -10.39 7.21
C ARG A 156 -54.73 -10.51 5.92
N LEU A 157 -53.41 -10.69 5.95
CA LEU A 157 -52.59 -10.93 4.77
C LEU A 157 -52.85 -12.30 4.16
N ALA A 158 -53.27 -13.31 4.91
CA ALA A 158 -53.65 -14.63 4.39
C ALA A 158 -55.07 -14.63 3.80
N GLU A 159 -56.02 -13.97 4.44
CA GLU A 159 -57.34 -13.63 3.91
C GLU A 159 -57.18 -12.81 2.62
N LEU A 160 -56.38 -11.75 2.66
CA LEU A 160 -56.00 -10.97 1.48
C LEU A 160 -55.21 -11.83 0.49
N LYS A 161 -54.38 -12.79 0.88
CA LYS A 161 -53.68 -13.69 -0.06
C LYS A 161 -54.63 -14.69 -0.72
N ASN A 162 -55.79 -15.00 -0.12
CA ASN A 162 -56.85 -15.77 -0.74
C ASN A 162 -57.75 -14.89 -1.62
N VAL A 163 -58.03 -13.64 -1.22
CA VAL A 163 -58.81 -12.65 -1.99
C VAL A 163 -58.02 -12.05 -3.17
N TYR A 164 -56.69 -11.96 -3.03
CA TYR A 164 -55.72 -11.41 -3.98
C TYR A 164 -54.67 -12.47 -4.42
N ALA A 165 -55.01 -13.77 -4.32
CA ALA A 165 -54.23 -14.84 -4.95
C ALA A 165 -54.06 -14.54 -6.45
N PRO A 166 -52.96 -14.94 -7.09
CA PRO A 166 -52.60 -14.49 -8.44
C PRO A 166 -53.56 -15.04 -9.51
N THR A 167 -54.68 -14.33 -9.70
CA THR A 167 -55.47 -14.13 -10.91
C THR A 167 -56.02 -15.38 -11.63
N SER A 168 -55.74 -16.60 -11.19
CA SER A 168 -56.10 -17.84 -11.90
C SER A 168 -57.55 -18.25 -11.69
N MET A 169 -58.07 -18.21 -10.44
CA MET A 169 -59.46 -18.57 -10.15
C MET A 169 -60.46 -17.62 -10.83
N LYS A 170 -60.33 -16.30 -10.63
CA LYS A 170 -61.24 -15.32 -11.26
C LYS A 170 -61.07 -15.19 -12.78
N ARG A 171 -59.88 -15.45 -13.34
CA ARG A 171 -59.76 -15.61 -14.81
C ARG A 171 -60.40 -16.91 -15.29
N GLY A 172 -60.38 -17.98 -14.49
CA GLY A 172 -61.16 -19.20 -14.72
C GLY A 172 -62.65 -18.88 -14.84
N GLU A 173 -63.22 -18.20 -13.83
CA GLU A 173 -64.62 -17.74 -13.84
C GLU A 173 -64.95 -16.91 -15.09
N ILE A 174 -64.13 -15.91 -15.43
CA ILE A 174 -64.32 -15.09 -16.65
C ILE A 174 -64.23 -15.95 -17.93
N ILE A 175 -63.28 -16.88 -18.02
CA ILE A 175 -63.13 -17.80 -19.16
C ILE A 175 -64.33 -18.74 -19.27
N ASP A 176 -64.87 -19.22 -18.14
CA ASP A 176 -66.00 -20.13 -18.11
C ASP A 176 -67.33 -19.40 -18.38
N SER A 177 -67.49 -18.14 -17.95
CA SER A 177 -68.58 -17.26 -18.39
C SER A 177 -68.50 -16.94 -19.89
N ILE A 178 -67.30 -16.76 -20.46
CA ILE A 178 -67.12 -16.59 -21.92
C ILE A 178 -67.57 -17.86 -22.66
N LYS A 179 -67.13 -19.05 -22.22
CA LYS A 179 -67.59 -20.33 -22.78
C LYS A 179 -69.11 -20.52 -22.64
N ALA A 180 -69.70 -20.10 -21.53
CA ALA A 180 -71.15 -20.16 -21.31
C ALA A 180 -71.91 -19.26 -22.30
N ILE A 181 -71.41 -18.04 -22.56
CA ILE A 181 -71.98 -17.14 -23.57
C ILE A 181 -71.84 -17.72 -24.99
N GLU A 182 -70.71 -18.37 -25.31
CA GLU A 182 -70.53 -19.08 -26.59
C GLU A 182 -71.53 -20.25 -26.74
N GLY A 183 -71.69 -21.06 -25.68
CA GLY A 183 -72.69 -22.12 -25.61
C GLY A 183 -74.12 -21.60 -25.79
N ALA A 184 -74.47 -20.49 -25.13
CA ALA A 184 -75.78 -19.84 -25.27
C ALA A 184 -76.02 -19.30 -26.70
N ARG A 185 -75.00 -18.75 -27.37
CA ARG A 185 -75.11 -18.36 -28.80
C ARG A 185 -75.41 -19.56 -29.70
N VAL A 186 -74.74 -20.69 -29.47
CA VAL A 186 -75.00 -21.94 -30.22
C VAL A 186 -76.41 -22.47 -29.93
N ALA A 187 -76.89 -22.37 -28.69
CA ALA A 187 -78.27 -22.75 -28.34
C ALA A 187 -79.31 -21.88 -29.07
N ILE A 188 -79.13 -20.55 -29.12
CA ILE A 188 -80.03 -19.64 -29.85
C ILE A 188 -80.16 -20.05 -31.33
N SER A 189 -79.06 -20.41 -31.98
CA SER A 189 -79.08 -20.87 -33.39
C SER A 189 -79.77 -22.24 -33.56
N ARG A 190 -79.80 -23.09 -32.54
CA ARG A 190 -80.53 -24.37 -32.56
C ARG A 190 -82.03 -24.21 -32.31
N HIS A 191 -82.43 -23.20 -31.54
CA HIS A 191 -83.83 -22.91 -31.21
C HIS A 191 -84.55 -21.97 -32.20
N ASP A 192 -83.99 -21.73 -33.40
CA ASP A 192 -84.54 -20.79 -34.38
C ASP A 192 -86.01 -21.03 -34.80
N HIS A 193 -86.50 -22.27 -34.64
CA HIS A 193 -87.84 -22.69 -35.04
C HIS A 193 -88.89 -22.56 -33.91
N ASP A 194 -88.49 -22.27 -32.68
CA ASP A 194 -89.39 -22.12 -31.53
C ASP A 194 -89.19 -20.76 -30.84
N ARG A 195 -90.23 -19.92 -30.92
CA ARG A 195 -90.22 -18.57 -30.36
C ARG A 195 -90.10 -18.55 -28.83
N ALA A 196 -90.62 -19.55 -28.12
CA ALA A 196 -90.54 -19.60 -26.66
C ALA A 196 -89.11 -19.93 -26.21
N ASN A 197 -88.56 -21.05 -26.69
CA ASN A 197 -87.20 -21.48 -26.38
C ASN A 197 -86.13 -20.47 -26.84
N LYS A 198 -86.34 -19.79 -27.98
CA LYS A 198 -85.47 -18.69 -28.43
C LYS A 198 -85.53 -17.46 -27.52
N ALA A 199 -86.71 -17.08 -27.03
CA ALA A 199 -86.85 -15.96 -26.11
C ALA A 199 -86.21 -16.24 -24.73
N GLU A 200 -86.31 -17.48 -24.24
CA GLU A 200 -85.64 -17.91 -23.01
C GLU A 200 -84.12 -17.95 -23.17
N SER A 201 -83.61 -18.50 -24.29
CA SER A 201 -82.18 -18.52 -24.60
C SER A 201 -81.58 -17.11 -24.74
N LEU A 202 -82.34 -16.16 -25.30
CA LEU A 202 -81.93 -14.74 -25.38
C LEU A 202 -81.84 -14.08 -24.00
N LYS A 203 -82.83 -14.31 -23.12
CA LYS A 203 -82.79 -13.82 -21.72
C LYS A 203 -81.60 -14.39 -20.95
N SER A 204 -81.33 -15.70 -21.09
CA SER A 204 -80.17 -16.33 -20.47
C SER A 204 -78.84 -15.76 -20.97
N LEU A 205 -78.73 -15.46 -22.27
CA LEU A 205 -77.55 -14.79 -22.83
C LEU A 205 -77.39 -13.34 -22.32
N GLU A 206 -78.48 -12.60 -22.12
CA GLU A 206 -78.44 -11.27 -21.51
C GLU A 206 -78.03 -11.33 -20.03
N GLN A 207 -78.52 -12.30 -19.27
CA GLN A 207 -78.09 -12.56 -17.89
C GLN A 207 -76.59 -12.86 -17.82
N LEU A 208 -76.10 -13.84 -18.59
CA LEU A 208 -74.68 -14.22 -18.64
C LEU A 208 -73.77 -13.05 -19.07
N LYS A 209 -74.24 -12.17 -19.98
CA LYS A 209 -73.50 -10.95 -20.34
C LYS A 209 -73.40 -9.94 -19.20
N ASN A 210 -74.48 -9.77 -18.44
CA ASN A 210 -74.48 -8.86 -17.29
C ASN A 210 -73.57 -9.42 -16.18
N GLU A 211 -73.65 -10.72 -15.88
CA GLU A 211 -72.78 -11.42 -14.93
C GLU A 211 -71.28 -11.32 -15.31
N LEU A 212 -70.95 -11.48 -16.61
CA LEU A 212 -69.59 -11.28 -17.11
C LEU A 212 -69.13 -9.82 -16.94
N LYS A 213 -70.01 -8.85 -17.18
CA LYS A 213 -69.71 -7.42 -17.03
C LYS A 213 -69.46 -7.07 -15.56
N ASP A 214 -70.37 -7.47 -14.66
CA ASP A 214 -70.24 -7.23 -13.22
C ASP A 214 -68.95 -7.87 -12.66
N SER A 215 -68.60 -9.06 -13.15
CA SER A 215 -67.34 -9.75 -12.82
C SER A 215 -66.10 -9.01 -13.33
N SER A 216 -66.17 -8.42 -14.52
CA SER A 216 -65.10 -7.60 -15.12
C SER A 216 -64.92 -6.27 -14.37
N ASP A 217 -66.01 -5.56 -14.09
CA ASP A 217 -65.99 -4.28 -13.35
C ASP A 217 -65.43 -4.49 -11.93
N ALA A 218 -65.80 -5.61 -11.27
CA ALA A 218 -65.22 -6.01 -10.00
C ALA A 218 -63.71 -6.31 -10.10
N LEU A 219 -63.26 -6.98 -11.17
CA LEU A 219 -61.83 -7.25 -11.40
C LEU A 219 -61.04 -5.95 -11.54
N GLU A 220 -61.53 -4.97 -12.31
CA GLU A 220 -60.86 -3.67 -12.51
C GLU A 220 -60.71 -2.90 -11.19
N ILE A 221 -61.75 -2.93 -10.33
CA ILE A 221 -61.70 -2.35 -8.98
C ILE A 221 -60.65 -3.05 -8.11
N HIS A 222 -60.56 -4.39 -8.17
CA HIS A 222 -59.54 -5.15 -7.45
C HIS A 222 -58.12 -4.84 -7.95
N GLU A 223 -57.89 -4.73 -9.27
CA GLU A 223 -56.58 -4.39 -9.86
C GLU A 223 -56.14 -2.97 -9.48
N LYS A 224 -57.04 -1.98 -9.53
CA LYS A 224 -56.77 -0.60 -9.06
C LYS A 224 -56.39 -0.58 -7.58
N ASN A 225 -57.10 -1.32 -6.73
CA ASN A 225 -56.79 -1.42 -5.31
C ASN A 225 -55.46 -2.14 -5.05
N HIS A 226 -55.14 -3.20 -5.81
CA HIS A 226 -53.85 -3.88 -5.74
C HIS A 226 -52.69 -2.95 -6.13
N LEU A 227 -52.81 -2.18 -7.21
CA LEU A 227 -51.83 -1.17 -7.62
C LEU A 227 -51.64 -0.09 -6.53
N ARG A 228 -52.73 0.41 -5.95
CA ARG A 228 -52.69 1.39 -4.85
C ARG A 228 -51.96 0.83 -3.62
N LEU A 229 -52.30 -0.39 -3.19
CA LEU A 229 -51.67 -1.05 -2.04
C LEU A 229 -50.18 -1.34 -2.31
N ARG A 230 -49.82 -1.80 -3.51
CA ARG A 230 -48.43 -2.04 -3.89
C ARG A 230 -47.59 -0.76 -3.87
N ASN A 231 -48.15 0.35 -4.34
CA ASN A 231 -47.47 1.66 -4.31
C ASN A 231 -47.31 2.18 -2.88
N LEU A 232 -48.32 2.01 -2.01
CA LEU A 232 -48.24 2.36 -0.59
C LEU A 232 -47.17 1.53 0.14
N LEU A 233 -47.16 0.21 -0.04
CA LEU A 233 -46.17 -0.69 0.54
C LEU A 233 -44.74 -0.39 0.07
N GLY A 234 -44.56 -0.06 -1.22
CA GLY A 234 -43.28 0.40 -1.75
C GLY A 234 -42.80 1.72 -1.13
N GLY A 235 -43.73 2.62 -0.78
CA GLY A 235 -43.43 3.87 -0.09
C GLY A 235 -43.10 3.73 1.40
N MET A 236 -43.56 2.67 2.08
CA MET A 236 -43.38 2.51 3.53
C MET A 236 -41.90 2.42 3.95
N GLY A 237 -41.03 1.80 3.14
CA GLY A 237 -39.59 1.74 3.42
C GLY A 237 -38.92 3.12 3.37
N LEU A 238 -39.33 3.96 2.40
CA LEU A 238 -38.87 5.35 2.31
C LEU A 238 -39.41 6.19 3.47
N TYR A 239 -40.67 6.00 3.87
CA TYR A 239 -41.25 6.69 5.01
C TYR A 239 -40.52 6.33 6.32
N ALA A 240 -40.27 5.04 6.58
CA ALA A 240 -39.51 4.59 7.75
C ALA A 240 -38.08 5.15 7.76
N THR A 241 -37.42 5.21 6.59
CA THR A 241 -36.10 5.84 6.44
C THR A 241 -36.17 7.33 6.76
N LEU A 242 -37.19 8.05 6.28
CA LEU A 242 -37.40 9.47 6.55
C LEU A 242 -37.65 9.71 8.04
N THR A 243 -38.52 8.92 8.69
CA THR A 243 -38.77 9.03 10.14
C THR A 243 -37.50 8.75 10.96
N ALA A 244 -36.71 7.73 10.59
CA ALA A 244 -35.44 7.44 11.25
C ALA A 244 -34.45 8.62 11.12
N ARG A 245 -34.27 9.16 9.90
CA ARG A 245 -33.42 10.34 9.66
C ARG A 245 -33.92 11.60 10.37
N GLN A 246 -35.23 11.77 10.50
CA GLN A 246 -35.82 12.91 11.18
C GLN A 246 -35.67 12.81 12.71
N ASN A 247 -35.71 11.59 13.26
CA ASN A 247 -35.36 11.35 14.68
C ASN A 247 -33.86 11.56 14.93
N GLU A 248 -32.98 11.04 14.06
CA GLU A 248 -31.54 11.34 14.10
C GLU A 248 -31.30 12.87 14.05
N PHE A 249 -32.03 13.60 13.22
CA PHE A 249 -31.90 15.06 13.13
C PHE A 249 -32.38 15.79 14.41
N CYS A 250 -33.42 15.28 15.08
CA CYS A 250 -33.88 15.83 16.35
C CYS A 250 -32.81 15.79 17.45
N ASP A 251 -31.93 14.79 17.47
CA ASP A 251 -30.81 14.74 18.42
C ASP A 251 -29.81 15.90 18.19
N TYR A 252 -29.69 16.38 16.96
CA TYR A 252 -28.82 17.51 16.58
C TYR A 252 -29.48 18.90 16.73
N ASN A 253 -30.78 19.00 17.04
CA ASN A 253 -31.45 20.31 17.29
C ASN A 253 -30.83 21.10 18.47
N SER A 254 -30.01 20.46 19.30
CA SER A 254 -29.27 21.11 20.39
C SER A 254 -27.95 21.75 19.94
N THR A 255 -27.54 21.57 18.68
CA THR A 255 -26.30 22.16 18.15
C THR A 255 -26.55 23.57 17.62
N PRO A 256 -25.64 24.53 17.88
CA PRO A 256 -25.79 25.90 17.36
C PRO A 256 -25.63 25.91 15.84
N ASP A 257 -26.46 26.70 15.15
CA ASP A 257 -26.37 26.89 13.71
C ASP A 257 -24.96 27.35 13.29
N LEU A 258 -24.33 26.56 12.42
CA LEU A 258 -23.03 26.89 11.86
C LEU A 258 -23.18 28.05 10.84
N PRO A 259 -22.26 29.03 10.83
CA PRO A 259 -22.24 30.07 9.80
C PRO A 259 -22.28 29.49 8.39
N SER A 260 -22.95 30.16 7.46
CA SER A 260 -23.10 29.70 6.06
C SER A 260 -21.77 29.44 5.35
N GLN A 261 -20.69 30.10 5.77
CA GLN A 261 -19.33 29.95 5.24
C GLN A 261 -18.47 28.91 5.98
N PHE A 262 -18.92 28.38 7.13
CA PHE A 262 -18.14 27.48 7.99
C PHE A 262 -17.55 26.28 7.23
N ARG A 263 -18.27 25.75 6.24
CA ARG A 263 -17.81 24.61 5.45
C ARG A 263 -16.59 24.94 4.59
N ASP A 264 -16.55 26.13 4.02
CA ASP A 264 -15.47 26.58 3.15
C ASP A 264 -14.29 27.08 4.02
N ASP A 265 -14.58 27.80 5.11
CA ASP A 265 -13.59 28.18 6.12
C ASP A 265 -12.91 26.95 6.72
N TRP A 266 -13.67 25.91 7.10
CA TRP A 266 -13.13 24.67 7.64
C TRP A 266 -12.27 23.95 6.59
N ARG A 267 -12.70 23.86 5.32
CA ARG A 267 -11.88 23.25 4.27
C ARG A 267 -10.59 24.02 4.06
N ASN A 268 -10.64 25.34 3.94
CA ASN A 268 -9.47 26.19 3.73
C ASN A 268 -8.49 26.02 4.89
N ASN A 269 -8.94 26.26 6.13
CA ASN A 269 -8.15 26.09 7.35
C ASN A 269 -7.60 24.67 7.52
N HIS A 270 -8.37 23.63 7.16
CA HIS A 270 -7.91 22.25 7.21
C HIS A 270 -6.83 21.96 6.15
N THR A 271 -6.99 22.46 4.91
CA THR A 271 -5.94 22.32 3.89
C THR A 271 -4.68 23.07 4.26
N ASP A 272 -4.79 24.26 4.88
CA ASP A 272 -3.64 25.05 5.32
C ASP A 272 -2.97 24.43 6.55
N TYR A 273 -3.74 23.86 7.48
CA TYR A 273 -3.21 23.02 8.56
C TYR A 273 -2.43 21.81 8.02
N VAL A 274 -2.97 21.09 7.03
CA VAL A 274 -2.30 19.92 6.43
C VAL A 274 -1.03 20.34 5.68
N LYS A 275 -1.05 21.44 4.92
CA LYS A 275 0.16 22.03 4.30
C LYS A 275 1.20 22.42 5.34
N ALA A 276 0.82 23.13 6.40
CA ALA A 276 1.73 23.56 7.46
C ALA A 276 2.34 22.36 8.20
N LYS A 277 1.52 21.36 8.55
CA LYS A 277 1.97 20.12 9.21
C LYS A 277 2.98 19.36 8.34
N THR A 278 2.67 19.14 7.07
CA THR A 278 3.57 18.43 6.13
C THR A 278 4.85 19.23 5.83
N ALA A 279 4.81 20.56 5.84
CA ALA A 279 5.99 21.42 5.77
C ALA A 279 6.88 21.30 7.02
N VAL A 280 6.30 21.23 8.22
CA VAL A 280 7.05 20.99 9.47
C VAL A 280 7.66 19.58 9.50
N GLU A 281 6.93 18.55 9.07
CA GLU A 281 7.44 17.16 9.00
C GLU A 281 8.56 17.00 7.95
N SER A 282 8.47 17.67 6.80
CA SER A 282 9.53 17.63 5.78
C SER A 282 10.75 18.48 6.17
N GLY A 283 10.54 19.65 6.79
CA GLY A 283 11.61 20.49 7.33
C GLY A 283 12.38 19.82 8.47
N THR A 284 11.69 19.17 9.41
CA THR A 284 12.34 18.42 10.51
C THR A 284 13.09 17.20 10.02
N ARG A 285 12.57 16.45 9.02
CA ARG A 285 13.32 15.37 8.36
C ARG A 285 14.59 15.91 7.68
N SER A 286 14.48 17.00 6.92
CA SER A 286 15.62 17.61 6.23
C SER A 286 16.69 18.09 7.22
N LEU A 287 16.28 18.75 8.31
CA LEU A 287 17.17 19.21 9.38
C LEU A 287 17.88 18.04 10.10
N ASN A 288 17.21 16.90 10.32
CA ASN A 288 17.85 15.71 10.88
C ASN A 288 18.82 15.04 9.89
N VAL A 289 18.46 14.99 8.60
CA VAL A 289 19.36 14.53 7.53
C VAL A 289 20.61 15.42 7.44
N ASP A 290 20.46 16.73 7.50
CA ASP A 290 21.60 17.65 7.41
C ASP A 290 22.44 17.68 8.69
N LYS A 291 21.84 17.47 9.87
CA LYS A 291 22.59 17.18 11.11
C LYS A 291 23.43 15.90 11.00
N THR A 292 22.85 14.80 10.55
CA THR A 292 23.60 13.53 10.41
C THR A 292 24.69 13.65 9.34
N LYS A 293 24.49 14.42 8.26
CA LYS A 293 25.57 14.78 7.33
C LYS A 293 26.68 15.58 8.02
N LEU A 294 26.34 16.62 8.79
CA LEU A 294 27.31 17.44 9.52
C LEU A 294 28.12 16.63 10.54
N GLU A 295 27.47 15.74 11.29
CA GLU A 295 28.11 14.82 12.24
C GLU A 295 28.99 13.76 11.53
N ALA A 296 28.61 13.38 10.30
CA ALA A 296 29.39 12.47 9.46
C ALA A 296 30.54 13.14 8.70
N ILE A 297 30.65 14.47 8.67
CA ILE A 297 31.85 15.16 8.15
C ILE A 297 32.99 14.89 9.14
N PRO A 298 34.05 14.15 8.74
CA PRO A 298 35.19 13.95 9.62
C PRO A 298 35.86 15.29 9.85
N VAL A 299 36.04 15.69 11.13
CA VAL A 299 36.88 16.84 11.47
C VAL A 299 38.25 16.61 10.82
N PRO A 300 38.70 17.47 9.89
CA PRO A 300 39.92 17.20 9.12
C PRO A 300 41.15 17.24 10.04
N THR A 301 41.50 16.09 10.58
CA THR A 301 42.80 15.84 11.18
C THR A 301 43.80 15.80 10.04
N LEU A 302 44.26 16.99 9.63
CA LEU A 302 45.33 17.16 8.67
C LEU A 302 46.44 16.18 9.06
N SER A 303 46.75 15.24 8.16
CA SER A 303 47.73 14.21 8.46
C SER A 303 49.04 14.88 8.83
N ARG A 304 49.81 14.28 9.75
CA ARG A 304 51.05 14.92 10.26
C ARG A 304 52.01 15.31 9.12
N ALA A 305 51.98 14.58 8.00
CA ALA A 305 52.69 14.91 6.77
C ALA A 305 52.23 16.24 6.12
N VAL A 306 50.93 16.49 6.02
CA VAL A 306 50.38 17.76 5.50
C VAL A 306 50.71 18.91 6.45
N THR A 307 50.60 18.71 7.77
CA THR A 307 50.99 19.75 8.75
C THR A 307 52.48 20.11 8.66
N LEU A 308 53.35 19.12 8.47
CA LEU A 308 54.78 19.34 8.22
C LEU A 308 54.99 20.09 6.90
N ARG A 309 54.33 19.68 5.82
CA ARG A 309 54.46 20.34 4.51
C ARG A 309 54.00 21.81 4.53
N ILE A 310 52.96 22.14 5.30
CA ILE A 310 52.54 23.53 5.51
C ILE A 310 53.61 24.32 6.28
N LYS A 311 54.24 23.73 7.32
CA LYS A 311 55.37 24.36 8.01
C LYS A 311 56.57 24.58 7.09
N ASP A 312 56.91 23.61 6.24
CA ASP A 312 58.01 23.74 5.28
C ASP A 312 57.75 24.89 4.29
N LEU A 313 56.53 24.99 3.74
CA LEU A 313 56.13 26.08 2.85
C LEU A 313 56.17 27.45 3.56
N TYR A 314 55.80 27.51 4.84
CA TYR A 314 55.97 28.71 5.67
C TYR A 314 57.45 29.05 5.93
N GLY A 315 58.34 28.06 6.06
CA GLY A 315 59.78 28.26 6.12
C GLY A 315 60.34 28.82 4.80
N SER A 316 59.94 28.23 3.67
CA SER A 316 60.33 28.67 2.32
C SER A 316 59.85 30.08 1.97
N ARG A 317 58.81 30.60 2.66
CA ARG A 317 58.38 32.01 2.50
C ARG A 317 59.52 32.99 2.78
N ALA A 318 60.39 32.72 3.76
CA ALA A 318 61.54 33.60 4.03
C ALA A 318 62.52 33.63 2.84
N SER A 319 62.79 32.46 2.24
CA SER A 319 63.62 32.36 1.03
C SER A 319 62.98 33.09 -0.16
N MET A 320 61.65 32.99 -0.31
CA MET A 320 60.92 33.66 -1.39
C MET A 320 60.90 35.17 -1.23
N VAL A 321 60.74 35.68 0.00
CA VAL A 321 60.82 37.12 0.31
C VAL A 321 62.23 37.65 0.06
N ASN A 322 63.28 36.91 0.44
CA ASN A 322 64.66 37.29 0.14
C ASN A 322 64.90 37.33 -1.38
N ALA A 323 64.50 36.29 -2.12
CA ALA A 323 64.62 36.26 -3.58
C ALA A 323 63.88 37.43 -4.26
N LEU A 324 62.68 37.79 -3.80
CA LEU A 324 61.94 38.96 -4.29
C LEU A 324 62.61 40.30 -3.93
N ARG A 325 63.32 40.37 -2.80
CA ARG A 325 64.08 41.56 -2.39
C ARG A 325 65.39 41.72 -3.17
N ASP A 326 66.02 40.61 -3.55
CA ASP A 326 67.30 40.59 -4.24
C ASP A 326 67.11 40.65 -5.78
N LEU A 327 65.92 40.29 -6.29
CA LEU A 327 65.52 40.37 -7.71
C LEU A 327 65.81 41.75 -8.37
N PRO A 328 65.48 42.92 -7.77
CA PRO A 328 65.77 44.21 -8.39
C PRO A 328 67.28 44.45 -8.54
N GLY A 329 68.09 43.93 -7.62
CA GLY A 329 69.55 43.98 -7.71
C GLY A 329 70.09 43.11 -8.84
N MET A 330 69.54 41.90 -9.02
CA MET A 330 69.90 41.03 -10.15
C MET A 330 69.49 41.62 -11.50
N VAL A 331 68.30 42.23 -11.60
CA VAL A 331 67.85 42.94 -12.80
C VAL A 331 68.72 44.16 -13.09
N ALA A 332 69.10 44.93 -12.06
CA ALA A 332 70.02 46.07 -12.22
C ALA A 332 71.41 45.61 -12.68
N ASN A 333 71.95 44.52 -12.12
CA ASN A 333 73.23 43.95 -12.55
C ASN A 333 73.17 43.46 -14.00
N SER A 334 72.14 42.70 -14.38
CA SER A 334 71.95 42.25 -15.76
C SER A 334 71.79 43.41 -16.75
N SER A 335 71.09 44.48 -16.36
CA SER A 335 70.97 45.70 -17.17
C SER A 335 72.31 46.45 -17.31
N ASN A 336 73.12 46.50 -16.25
CA ASN A 336 74.48 47.05 -16.31
C ASN A 336 75.39 46.20 -17.19
N GLU A 337 75.37 44.88 -17.06
CA GLU A 337 76.14 43.95 -17.92
C GLU A 337 75.71 44.08 -19.39
N ALA A 338 74.41 44.12 -19.68
CA ALA A 338 73.88 44.36 -21.01
C ALA A 338 74.31 45.73 -21.59
N LYS A 339 74.38 46.77 -20.74
CA LYS A 339 74.90 48.09 -21.13
C LYS A 339 76.39 48.03 -21.46
N THR A 340 77.20 47.37 -20.63
CA THR A 340 78.63 47.17 -20.91
C THR A 340 78.87 46.35 -22.18
N ILE A 341 78.07 45.30 -22.42
CA ILE A 341 78.11 44.53 -23.67
C ILE A 341 77.75 45.43 -24.87
N SER A 342 76.73 46.28 -24.75
CA SER A 342 76.34 47.24 -25.80
C SER A 342 77.44 48.27 -26.08
N GLU A 343 78.11 48.80 -25.04
CA GLU A 343 79.25 49.70 -25.17
C GLU A 343 80.42 49.02 -25.91
N PHE A 344 80.77 47.77 -25.56
CA PHE A 344 81.79 46.99 -26.29
C PHE A 344 81.38 46.70 -27.74
N VAL A 345 80.12 46.35 -28.01
CA VAL A 345 79.64 46.09 -29.38
C VAL A 345 79.67 47.37 -30.21
N GLN A 346 79.35 48.55 -29.66
CA GLN A 346 79.49 49.82 -30.37
C GLN A 346 80.94 50.19 -30.67
N GLU A 347 81.87 49.92 -29.74
CA GLU A 347 83.31 50.22 -29.94
C GLU A 347 83.96 49.30 -31.00
N TRP A 348 83.67 48.00 -30.96
CA TRP A 348 84.38 47.01 -31.78
C TRP A 348 83.60 46.52 -33.02
N LEU A 349 82.27 46.66 -33.03
CA LEU A 349 81.36 46.18 -34.09
C LEU A 349 80.27 47.23 -34.40
N PRO A 350 80.62 48.48 -34.79
CA PRO A 350 79.69 49.62 -34.84
C PRO A 350 78.48 49.49 -35.80
N ASN A 351 78.46 48.48 -36.67
CA ASN A 351 77.33 48.18 -37.58
C ASN A 351 76.41 47.06 -37.08
N HIS A 352 76.66 46.49 -35.89
CA HIS A 352 75.92 45.36 -35.33
C HIS A 352 75.17 45.72 -34.03
N GLN A 353 74.06 45.02 -33.78
CA GLN A 353 73.29 45.17 -32.55
C GLN A 353 73.72 44.12 -31.52
N SER A 354 73.68 44.46 -30.24
CA SER A 354 74.18 43.61 -29.14
C SER A 354 73.58 42.19 -29.11
N GLU A 355 72.32 42.04 -29.51
CA GLU A 355 71.60 40.75 -29.53
C GLU A 355 72.01 39.82 -30.70
N THR A 356 72.64 40.36 -31.75
CA THR A 356 73.07 39.60 -32.94
C THR A 356 74.58 39.52 -33.11
N ALA A 357 75.35 40.24 -32.28
CA ALA A 357 76.81 40.25 -32.31
C ALA A 357 77.44 38.90 -31.89
N THR A 358 76.71 38.04 -31.16
CA THR A 358 77.18 36.71 -30.70
C THR A 358 77.75 35.83 -31.80
N ASP A 359 77.19 35.89 -33.01
CA ASP A 359 77.63 35.08 -34.15
C ASP A 359 78.92 35.61 -34.81
N GLN A 360 79.33 36.84 -34.45
CA GLN A 360 80.59 37.45 -34.91
C GLN A 360 81.71 37.41 -33.86
N PHE A 361 81.40 37.16 -32.59
CA PHE A 361 82.44 36.89 -31.61
C PHE A 361 83.16 35.58 -31.97
N PRO A 362 84.49 35.51 -31.86
CA PRO A 362 85.20 34.28 -32.12
C PRO A 362 84.72 33.20 -31.15
N THR A 363 84.39 32.02 -31.66
CA THR A 363 84.01 30.84 -30.85
C THR A 363 85.05 30.59 -29.75
N GLU A 364 84.68 29.93 -28.65
CA GLU A 364 85.61 29.71 -27.54
C GLU A 364 86.90 28.99 -27.98
N SER A 365 86.80 28.08 -28.96
CA SER A 365 87.95 27.45 -29.61
C SER A 365 88.79 28.43 -30.45
N ALA A 366 88.18 29.39 -31.14
CA ALA A 366 88.88 30.47 -31.83
C ALA A 366 89.51 31.47 -30.84
N CYS A 367 88.83 31.86 -29.76
CA CYS A 367 89.40 32.70 -28.69
C CYS A 367 90.61 32.01 -28.01
N ARG A 368 90.50 30.72 -27.68
CA ARG A 368 91.65 29.92 -27.21
C ARG A 368 92.76 29.86 -28.26
N ARG A 369 92.42 29.64 -29.54
CA ARG A 369 93.43 29.63 -30.63
C ARG A 369 94.09 30.99 -30.84
N ILE A 370 93.38 32.10 -30.67
CA ILE A 370 93.92 33.46 -30.71
C ILE A 370 94.83 33.71 -29.50
N SER A 371 94.44 33.25 -28.30
CA SER A 371 95.28 33.32 -27.10
C SER A 371 96.55 32.45 -27.23
N ASP A 372 96.43 31.25 -27.79
CA ASP A 372 97.56 30.36 -28.14
C ASP A 372 98.45 30.99 -29.21
N ILE A 373 97.88 31.65 -30.22
CA ILE A 373 98.64 32.38 -31.24
C ILE A 373 99.32 33.61 -30.64
N ALA A 374 98.66 34.35 -29.74
CA ALA A 374 99.22 35.53 -29.08
C ALA A 374 100.34 35.17 -28.10
N THR A 375 100.19 34.07 -27.35
CA THR A 375 101.25 33.54 -26.49
C THR A 375 102.41 32.94 -27.30
N LYS A 376 102.13 32.20 -28.39
CA LYS A 376 103.17 31.79 -29.35
C LYS A 376 103.83 32.98 -30.01
N TRP A 377 103.10 34.05 -30.35
CA TRP A 377 103.66 35.26 -30.94
C TRP A 377 104.52 36.02 -29.93
N ALA A 378 104.11 36.12 -28.66
CA ALA A 378 104.94 36.66 -27.59
C ALA A 378 106.22 35.82 -27.39
N GLN A 379 106.12 34.48 -27.46
CA GLN A 379 107.29 33.59 -27.46
C GLN A 379 108.17 33.80 -28.70
N ILE A 380 107.60 33.93 -29.89
CA ILE A 380 108.32 34.21 -31.14
C ILE A 380 108.97 35.59 -31.11
N VAL A 381 108.34 36.60 -30.53
CA VAL A 381 108.93 37.94 -30.32
C VAL A 381 110.08 37.87 -29.32
N LEU A 382 109.95 37.13 -28.23
CA LEU A 382 111.02 36.95 -27.26
C LEU A 382 112.18 36.11 -27.86
N LEU A 383 111.88 35.10 -28.67
CA LEU A 383 112.84 34.34 -29.45
C LEU A 383 113.49 35.18 -30.56
N ARG A 384 112.74 36.06 -31.22
CA ARG A 384 113.24 37.02 -32.21
C ARG A 384 114.18 38.00 -31.53
N ASP A 385 113.81 38.59 -30.41
CA ASP A 385 114.65 39.56 -29.70
C ASP A 385 115.91 38.88 -29.14
N LYS A 386 115.79 37.62 -28.67
CA LYS A 386 116.94 36.79 -28.32
C LYS A 386 117.81 36.48 -29.54
N ALA A 387 117.21 36.06 -30.66
CA ALA A 387 117.91 35.76 -31.91
C ALA A 387 118.51 37.02 -32.55
N GLN A 388 117.93 38.19 -32.32
CA GLN A 388 118.40 39.48 -32.82
C GLN A 388 119.54 40.04 -31.96
N ARG A 389 119.55 39.75 -30.64
CA ARG A 389 120.74 39.91 -29.79
C ARG A 389 121.83 38.92 -30.18
N GLN A 390 121.50 37.64 -30.32
CA GLN A 390 122.43 36.63 -30.81
C GLN A 390 122.91 36.93 -32.23
N ASN A 391 122.12 37.60 -33.07
CA ASN A 391 122.53 38.07 -34.39
C ASN A 391 123.33 39.38 -34.30
N SER A 392 123.12 40.27 -33.33
CA SER A 392 124.06 41.40 -33.12
C SER A 392 125.40 40.92 -32.58
N ASP A 393 125.39 39.94 -31.68
CA ASP A 393 126.58 39.26 -31.16
C ASP A 393 127.25 38.46 -32.28
N ALA A 394 126.48 37.70 -33.06
CA ALA A 394 126.99 36.98 -34.23
C ALA A 394 127.32 37.90 -35.41
N ILE A 395 126.84 39.13 -35.52
CA ILE A 395 127.29 40.14 -36.50
C ILE A 395 128.57 40.83 -36.00
N HIS A 396 128.76 40.97 -34.69
CA HIS A 396 130.04 41.35 -34.12
C HIS A 396 131.08 40.25 -34.38
N ASP A 397 130.73 39.00 -34.06
CA ASP A 397 131.59 37.84 -34.29
C ASP A 397 131.69 37.45 -35.77
N PHE A 398 130.72 37.78 -36.62
CA PHE A 398 130.81 37.66 -38.08
C PHE A 398 131.54 38.84 -38.70
N LYS A 399 131.57 40.05 -38.15
CA LYS A 399 132.56 41.05 -38.58
C LYS A 399 133.98 40.57 -38.27
N LYS A 400 134.15 39.88 -37.14
CA LYS A 400 135.39 39.21 -36.75
C LYS A 400 135.71 38.00 -37.65
N ALA A 401 134.70 37.20 -37.99
CA ALA A 401 134.85 35.98 -38.79
C ALA A 401 134.65 36.19 -40.30
N GLN A 402 134.24 37.37 -40.76
CA GLN A 402 134.24 37.81 -42.16
C GLN A 402 135.53 38.54 -42.49
N GLN A 403 136.19 39.18 -41.51
CA GLN A 403 137.64 39.35 -41.57
C GLN A 403 138.36 38.01 -41.78
N ASP A 404 137.83 36.90 -41.23
CA ASP A 404 138.35 35.55 -41.48
C ASP A 404 137.77 34.87 -42.75
N LEU A 405 136.57 35.23 -43.23
CA LEU A 405 135.81 34.54 -44.31
C LEU A 405 135.67 35.33 -45.63
N ASP A 406 136.14 36.57 -45.73
CA ASP A 406 136.53 37.18 -47.03
C ASP A 406 137.59 36.32 -47.76
N SER A 407 138.11 35.29 -47.07
CA SER A 407 138.87 34.15 -47.56
C SER A 407 138.11 33.10 -48.43
N ALA A 408 136.77 32.95 -48.41
CA ALA A 408 136.06 31.86 -49.15
C ALA A 408 134.51 32.00 -49.37
N PRO A 409 133.94 31.62 -50.56
CA PRO A 409 132.49 31.67 -50.88
C PRO A 409 131.76 30.32 -51.18
N ALA A 410 130.39 30.33 -51.30
CA ALA A 410 129.47 29.18 -51.54
C ALA A 410 128.15 29.56 -52.30
N PRO A 411 127.24 28.62 -52.72
CA PRO A 411 125.89 28.94 -53.26
C PRO A 411 124.65 28.06 -52.82
N GLU A 412 123.46 28.31 -53.43
CA GLU A 412 122.04 28.23 -52.92
C GLU A 412 121.10 27.02 -53.30
N GLU A 413 119.82 27.11 -52.85
CA GLU A 413 118.64 26.21 -53.00
C GLU A 413 117.59 26.67 -54.08
N LEU A 414 116.44 25.97 -54.24
CA LEU A 414 115.18 26.54 -54.80
C LEU A 414 113.89 25.72 -54.53
N HIS A 415 112.72 26.35 -54.77
CA HIS A 415 111.35 25.88 -54.51
C HIS A 415 110.61 25.48 -55.84
N GLU A 416 109.32 25.11 -55.95
CA GLU A 416 108.08 25.28 -55.15
C GLU A 416 107.07 24.12 -55.37
N LEU A 417 105.90 24.10 -54.69
CA LEU A 417 104.78 23.17 -54.95
C LEU A 417 103.42 23.87 -54.74
N ASN A 418 102.95 24.64 -55.72
CA ASN A 418 101.67 25.37 -55.68
C ASN A 418 100.93 25.36 -57.03
N GLY A 419 100.68 24.16 -57.55
CA GLY A 419 99.91 23.93 -58.76
C GLY A 419 98.63 23.12 -58.50
N CYS A 420 97.47 23.73 -58.79
CA CYS A 420 96.25 23.03 -59.21
C CYS A 420 95.50 22.18 -58.16
N LEU A 421 95.27 22.72 -56.95
CA LEU A 421 94.16 22.29 -56.06
C LEU A 421 92.94 23.24 -56.13
N GLU A 422 92.64 23.76 -57.33
CA GLU A 422 91.40 24.51 -57.65
C GLU A 422 90.45 23.70 -58.55
N GLY A 423 90.54 22.37 -58.47
CA GLY A 423 89.70 21.42 -59.21
C GLY A 423 88.29 21.27 -58.65
N LEU A 424 87.46 22.30 -58.84
CA LEU A 424 86.01 22.19 -59.14
C LEU A 424 85.14 21.37 -58.16
N ARG A 425 84.72 22.04 -57.08
CA ARG A 425 83.36 21.89 -56.56
C ARG A 425 82.39 22.64 -57.49
N GLU A 426 81.40 22.00 -58.10
CA GLU A 426 80.10 22.61 -58.48
C GLU A 426 79.11 21.60 -59.11
N SER A 427 77.79 21.85 -58.94
CA SER A 427 76.59 21.05 -59.36
C SER A 427 76.33 19.71 -58.62
N GLY A 428 75.09 19.33 -58.25
CA GLY A 428 73.81 20.06 -58.19
C GLY A 428 72.57 19.15 -57.98
N ILE A 429 71.59 19.59 -57.17
CA ILE A 429 70.27 18.95 -56.83
C ILE A 429 70.33 17.81 -55.78
N SER A 430 69.35 17.74 -54.86
CA SER A 430 69.34 16.91 -53.63
C SER A 430 68.13 15.95 -53.55
N ASP A 431 68.37 14.70 -53.11
CA ASP A 431 67.35 13.63 -52.94
C ASP A 431 66.30 13.92 -51.84
N THR A 432 66.61 14.82 -50.90
CA THR A 432 65.88 15.02 -49.64
C THR A 432 64.38 15.32 -49.76
N ILE A 433 63.94 15.99 -50.84
CA ILE A 433 62.54 16.41 -51.01
C ILE A 433 61.61 15.22 -51.34
N LEU A 434 62.16 14.11 -51.85
CA LEU A 434 61.40 12.93 -52.26
C LEU A 434 61.17 11.91 -51.13
N GLU A 435 61.91 12.04 -50.03
CA GLU A 435 61.77 11.19 -48.83
C GLU A 435 60.69 11.76 -47.90
N ASP A 436 60.72 13.07 -47.60
CA ASP A 436 59.73 13.77 -46.78
C ASP A 436 58.27 13.53 -47.24
N ALA A 437 58.04 13.45 -48.56
CA ALA A 437 56.71 13.21 -49.12
C ALA A 437 56.18 11.78 -48.87
N LYS A 438 57.06 10.79 -48.75
CA LYS A 438 56.67 9.39 -48.51
C LYS A 438 56.31 9.15 -47.05
N ASP A 439 57.14 9.66 -46.13
CA ASP A 439 56.93 9.48 -44.68
C ASP A 439 55.61 10.10 -44.20
N ASN A 440 55.16 11.19 -44.82
CA ASN A 440 53.86 11.80 -44.53
C ASN A 440 52.67 10.90 -44.93
N ILE A 441 52.74 10.23 -46.09
CA ILE A 441 51.68 9.30 -46.55
C ILE A 441 51.64 8.05 -45.65
N ASP A 442 52.82 7.49 -45.36
CA ASP A 442 52.97 6.33 -44.48
C ASP A 442 52.44 6.59 -43.07
N THR A 443 52.67 7.78 -42.53
CA THR A 443 52.17 8.19 -41.21
C THR A 443 50.64 8.33 -41.21
N ALA A 444 50.05 8.89 -42.27
CA ALA A 444 48.60 9.00 -42.42
C ALA A 444 47.92 7.62 -42.52
N LEU A 445 48.47 6.70 -43.31
CA LEU A 445 47.95 5.34 -43.45
C LEU A 445 48.00 4.54 -42.14
N ARG A 446 49.08 4.66 -41.36
CA ARG A 446 49.20 4.03 -40.03
C ARG A 446 48.18 4.62 -39.04
N ALA A 447 47.93 5.92 -39.07
CA ALA A 447 46.94 6.56 -38.20
C ALA A 447 45.51 6.09 -38.52
N LEU A 448 45.18 5.97 -39.81
CA LEU A 448 43.86 5.55 -40.28
C LEU A 448 43.59 4.07 -39.96
N LEU A 449 44.56 3.18 -40.21
CA LEU A 449 44.50 1.78 -39.77
C LEU A 449 44.40 1.64 -38.24
N GLY A 450 45.13 2.46 -37.49
CA GLY A 450 45.06 2.48 -36.03
C GLY A 450 43.67 2.84 -35.52
N ALA A 451 43.02 3.86 -36.10
CA ALA A 451 41.64 4.21 -35.76
C ALA A 451 40.64 3.09 -36.11
N ALA A 452 40.75 2.52 -37.31
CA ALA A 452 39.88 1.45 -37.80
C ALA A 452 39.98 0.14 -36.98
N GLN A 453 41.15 -0.15 -36.40
CA GLN A 453 41.37 -1.27 -35.48
C GLN A 453 40.80 -1.03 -34.06
N THR A 454 40.57 0.23 -33.67
CA THR A 454 39.96 0.55 -32.35
C THR A 454 38.43 0.51 -32.34
N MET A 455 37.79 0.38 -33.50
CA MET A 455 36.34 0.21 -33.61
C MET A 455 35.89 -1.18 -33.17
N VAL A 456 34.63 -1.29 -32.71
CA VAL A 456 33.99 -2.57 -32.34
C VAL A 456 32.71 -2.72 -33.16
N PRO A 457 32.68 -3.58 -34.20
CA PRO A 457 33.76 -4.46 -34.65
C PRO A 457 34.87 -3.72 -35.41
N SER A 458 36.06 -4.29 -35.40
CA SER A 458 37.26 -3.74 -36.04
C SER A 458 37.28 -4.01 -37.55
N LEU A 459 37.73 -3.03 -38.34
CA LEU A 459 38.02 -3.21 -39.76
C LEU A 459 39.47 -3.71 -39.93
N ALA A 460 39.67 -4.71 -40.78
CA ALA A 460 40.94 -5.45 -40.85
C ALA A 460 42.00 -4.81 -41.77
N ASP A 461 41.56 -4.16 -42.86
CA ASP A 461 42.43 -3.61 -43.91
C ASP A 461 41.83 -2.36 -44.57
N ILE A 462 42.63 -1.69 -45.41
CA ILE A 462 42.26 -0.47 -46.15
C ILE A 462 41.14 -0.77 -47.16
N ASP A 463 41.15 -1.94 -47.79
CA ASP A 463 40.09 -2.43 -48.69
C ASP A 463 38.72 -2.52 -48.00
N ALA A 464 38.66 -2.92 -46.72
CA ALA A 464 37.43 -2.94 -45.94
C ALA A 464 36.92 -1.53 -45.59
N ILE A 465 37.82 -0.56 -45.42
CA ILE A 465 37.46 0.86 -45.21
C ILE A 465 36.90 1.45 -46.51
N GLU A 466 37.52 1.22 -47.67
CA GLU A 466 37.02 1.72 -48.97
C GLU A 466 35.65 1.11 -49.34
N ARG A 467 35.37 -0.12 -48.90
CA ARG A 467 34.10 -0.83 -49.13
C ARG A 467 33.04 -0.57 -48.06
N LEU A 468 33.36 0.19 -47.01
CA LEU A 468 32.42 0.53 -45.94
C LEU A 468 31.31 1.43 -46.48
N ARG A 469 30.05 1.03 -46.29
CA ARG A 469 28.92 1.95 -46.47
C ARG A 469 28.37 2.30 -45.10
N ILE A 470 28.53 3.57 -44.73
CA ILE A 470 27.96 4.11 -43.50
C ILE A 470 26.43 4.02 -43.62
N PRO A 471 25.75 3.29 -42.73
CA PRO A 471 24.31 3.11 -42.85
C PRO A 471 23.54 4.40 -42.49
N PRO A 472 22.36 4.64 -43.10
CA PRO A 472 21.71 5.95 -43.05
C PRO A 472 21.08 6.26 -41.69
N ASP A 473 21.25 7.51 -41.23
CA ASP A 473 20.73 7.99 -39.93
C ASP A 473 19.21 7.80 -39.79
N ASP A 474 18.47 7.93 -40.90
CA ASP A 474 17.01 7.80 -40.96
C ASP A 474 16.52 6.38 -40.63
N GLU A 475 17.33 5.34 -40.90
CA GLU A 475 16.98 3.95 -40.58
C GLU A 475 17.49 3.50 -39.21
N ILE A 476 18.67 3.97 -38.79
CA ILE A 476 19.28 3.53 -37.53
C ILE A 476 18.70 4.26 -36.32
N THR A 477 18.35 5.53 -36.47
CA THR A 477 17.72 6.32 -35.38
C THR A 477 16.44 5.68 -34.84
N PRO A 478 15.46 5.23 -35.66
CA PRO A 478 14.27 4.54 -35.15
C PRO A 478 14.59 3.17 -34.56
N LEU A 479 15.50 2.37 -35.16
CA LEU A 479 15.92 1.08 -34.61
C LEU A 479 16.56 1.23 -33.22
N THR A 480 17.47 2.20 -33.08
CA THR A 480 18.13 2.49 -31.80
C THR A 480 17.12 2.91 -30.73
N LYS A 481 16.13 3.76 -31.09
CA LYS A 481 15.04 4.16 -30.18
C LYS A 481 14.14 2.98 -29.78
N ALA A 482 13.82 2.08 -30.71
CA ALA A 482 13.04 0.88 -30.43
C ALA A 482 13.81 -0.03 -29.46
N TRP A 483 15.10 -0.22 -29.69
CA TRP A 483 15.99 -1.02 -28.84
C TRP A 483 16.11 -0.47 -27.42
N THR A 484 16.37 0.84 -27.25
CA THR A 484 16.40 1.46 -25.92
C THR A 484 15.06 1.36 -25.21
N THR A 485 13.95 1.52 -25.94
CA THR A 485 12.60 1.39 -25.37
C THR A 485 12.34 -0.03 -24.88
N CYS A 486 12.74 -1.04 -25.64
CA CYS A 486 12.62 -2.45 -25.26
C CYS A 486 13.52 -2.78 -24.06
N ASP A 487 14.76 -2.29 -24.03
CA ASP A 487 15.67 -2.48 -22.88
C ASP A 487 15.17 -1.81 -21.60
N ASP A 488 14.63 -0.58 -21.67
CA ASP A 488 14.04 0.10 -20.52
C ASP A 488 12.75 -0.62 -20.02
N GLN A 489 11.93 -1.15 -20.94
CA GLN A 489 10.78 -1.97 -20.60
C GLN A 489 11.19 -3.30 -19.95
N LEU A 490 12.17 -4.02 -20.50
CA LEU A 490 12.72 -5.25 -19.92
C LEU A 490 13.33 -5.01 -18.54
N ARG A 491 14.08 -3.92 -18.35
CA ARG A 491 14.66 -3.53 -17.07
C ARG A 491 13.57 -3.23 -16.03
N THR A 492 12.53 -2.50 -16.42
CA THR A 492 11.39 -2.16 -15.55
C THR A 492 10.60 -3.41 -15.15
N LEU A 493 10.27 -4.27 -16.12
CA LEU A 493 9.57 -5.54 -15.87
C LEU A 493 10.40 -6.47 -14.99
N SER A 494 11.70 -6.60 -15.24
CA SER A 494 12.62 -7.42 -14.43
C SER A 494 12.72 -6.91 -12.99
N GLY A 495 12.72 -5.58 -12.78
CA GLY A 495 12.60 -4.97 -11.46
C GLY A 495 11.30 -5.36 -10.75
N ASN A 496 10.16 -5.20 -11.44
CA ASN A 496 8.84 -5.57 -10.91
C ASN A 496 8.71 -7.07 -10.57
N VAL A 497 9.36 -7.95 -11.34
CA VAL A 497 9.48 -9.39 -11.04
C VAL A 497 10.28 -9.61 -9.75
N ALA A 498 11.42 -8.95 -9.60
CA ALA A 498 12.26 -9.07 -8.40
C ALA A 498 11.56 -8.56 -7.14
N ASP A 499 10.80 -7.47 -7.23
CA ASP A 499 10.06 -6.92 -6.09
C ASP A 499 8.83 -7.76 -5.72
N ASN A 500 8.12 -8.35 -6.69
CA ASN A 500 7.08 -9.35 -6.38
C ASN A 500 7.67 -10.62 -5.73
N GLN A 501 8.87 -11.06 -6.15
CA GLN A 501 9.54 -12.20 -5.50
C GLN A 501 9.90 -11.89 -4.03
N LYS A 502 10.34 -10.67 -3.71
CA LYS A 502 10.55 -10.23 -2.31
C LYS A 502 9.23 -10.25 -1.53
N ALA A 503 8.13 -9.77 -2.13
CA ALA A 503 6.80 -9.78 -1.49
C ALA A 503 6.32 -11.22 -1.17
N ILE A 504 6.46 -12.15 -2.12
CA ILE A 504 6.17 -13.58 -1.93
C ILE A 504 6.93 -14.13 -0.71
N ILE A 505 8.26 -13.92 -0.66
CA ILE A 505 9.11 -14.37 0.45
C ILE A 505 8.69 -13.71 1.78
N GLY A 506 8.29 -12.43 1.75
CA GLY A 506 7.74 -11.71 2.90
C GLY A 506 6.49 -12.39 3.46
N HIS A 507 5.48 -12.58 2.62
CA HIS A 507 4.21 -13.21 2.99
C HIS A 507 4.37 -14.68 3.42
N GLU A 508 5.30 -15.44 2.84
CA GLU A 508 5.61 -16.81 3.29
C GLU A 508 6.21 -16.86 4.70
N ASN A 509 7.11 -15.92 5.02
CA ASN A 509 7.68 -15.81 6.37
C ASN A 509 6.64 -15.31 7.38
N GLU A 510 5.80 -14.35 7.01
CA GLU A 510 4.68 -13.87 7.81
C GLU A 510 3.68 -15.00 8.13
N LEU A 511 3.32 -15.81 7.13
CA LEU A 511 2.48 -16.99 7.33
C LEU A 511 3.11 -18.04 8.23
N ARG A 512 4.44 -18.26 8.14
CA ARG A 512 5.16 -19.15 9.05
C ARG A 512 5.06 -18.65 10.50
N ASN A 513 5.26 -17.34 10.71
CA ASN A 513 5.16 -16.71 12.02
C ASN A 513 3.74 -16.80 12.58
N LEU A 514 2.72 -16.40 11.82
CA LEU A 514 1.32 -16.47 12.27
C LEU A 514 0.88 -17.91 12.57
N ARG A 515 1.25 -18.89 11.73
CA ARG A 515 0.95 -20.31 12.00
C ARG A 515 1.63 -20.84 13.27
N SER A 516 2.82 -20.35 13.61
CA SER A 516 3.51 -20.74 14.85
C SER A 516 2.84 -20.23 16.13
N GLN A 517 1.97 -19.21 16.02
CA GLN A 517 1.23 -18.65 17.16
C GLN A 517 -0.08 -19.41 17.46
N ILE A 518 -0.49 -20.35 16.59
CA ILE A 518 -1.64 -21.23 16.87
C ILE A 518 -1.27 -22.18 18.01
N SER A 519 -1.77 -21.89 19.20
CA SER A 519 -1.68 -22.80 20.35
C SER A 519 -2.62 -24.00 20.19
N SER A 520 -2.19 -25.18 20.63
CA SER A 520 -2.94 -26.43 20.47
C SER A 520 -4.02 -26.69 21.53
N GLY A 521 -4.15 -25.82 22.54
CA GLY A 521 -5.12 -25.91 23.62
C GLY A 521 -6.17 -24.79 23.59
N GLY A 522 -7.21 -24.90 24.41
CA GLY A 522 -8.32 -23.93 24.44
C GLY A 522 -9.31 -24.12 23.29
N GLY A 523 -9.47 -25.35 22.79
CA GLY A 523 -10.39 -25.66 21.71
C GLY A 523 -11.85 -25.44 22.09
N ARG A 524 -12.74 -25.30 21.09
CA ARG A 524 -14.16 -25.00 21.32
C ARG A 524 -14.85 -26.02 22.25
N GLU A 525 -14.53 -27.30 22.10
CA GLU A 525 -15.02 -28.37 22.97
C GLU A 525 -14.59 -28.19 24.44
N GLU A 526 -13.40 -27.66 24.68
CA GLU A 526 -12.84 -27.44 26.02
C GLU A 526 -13.58 -26.29 26.72
N TYR A 527 -13.83 -25.19 25.99
CA TYR A 527 -14.69 -24.09 26.45
C TYR A 527 -16.13 -24.54 26.75
N ASP A 528 -16.74 -25.31 25.85
CA ASP A 528 -18.12 -25.77 26.04
C ASP A 528 -18.21 -26.77 27.23
N ARG A 529 -17.18 -27.61 27.47
CA ARG A 529 -17.06 -28.43 28.69
C ARG A 529 -16.94 -27.59 29.97
N THR A 530 -16.08 -26.56 30.00
CA THR A 530 -15.93 -25.66 31.15
C THR A 530 -17.25 -24.95 31.47
N ARG A 531 -17.97 -24.47 30.45
CA ARG A 531 -19.31 -23.89 30.60
C ARG A 531 -20.30 -24.88 31.20
N GLN A 532 -20.29 -26.12 30.76
CA GLN A 532 -21.22 -27.12 31.29
C GLN A 532 -20.92 -27.46 32.75
N GLN A 533 -19.64 -27.63 33.12
CA GLN A 533 -19.23 -27.79 34.52
C GLN A 533 -19.64 -26.60 35.39
N ARG A 534 -19.49 -25.37 34.90
CA ARG A 534 -19.93 -24.14 35.59
C ARG A 534 -21.44 -24.15 35.83
N ASP A 535 -22.23 -24.52 34.82
CA ASP A 535 -23.68 -24.53 34.89
C ASP A 535 -24.20 -25.64 35.82
N ASP A 536 -23.51 -26.79 35.89
CA ASP A 536 -23.78 -27.85 36.86
C ASP A 536 -23.47 -27.41 38.30
N VAL A 537 -22.30 -26.80 38.54
CA VAL A 537 -21.93 -26.24 39.87
C VAL A 537 -22.91 -25.16 40.31
N TRP A 538 -23.29 -24.25 39.40
CA TRP A 538 -24.33 -23.25 39.66
C TRP A 538 -25.69 -23.89 39.97
N GLY A 539 -26.06 -24.94 39.25
CA GLY A 539 -27.26 -25.72 39.54
C GLY A 539 -27.26 -26.31 40.96
N LEU A 540 -26.12 -26.82 41.40
CA LEU A 540 -25.95 -27.41 42.74
C LEU A 540 -25.94 -26.35 43.85
N ILE A 541 -25.31 -25.19 43.64
CA ILE A 541 -25.41 -24.02 44.53
C ILE A 541 -26.87 -23.56 44.63
N ARG A 542 -27.59 -23.48 43.50
CA ARG A 542 -29.00 -23.07 43.47
C ARG A 542 -29.91 -24.03 44.24
N ARG A 543 -29.63 -25.33 44.23
CA ARG A 543 -30.30 -26.36 45.06
C ARG A 543 -30.03 -26.17 46.56
N ARG A 544 -28.79 -25.86 46.92
CA ARG A 544 -28.41 -25.58 48.32
C ARG A 544 -29.02 -24.28 48.87
N LEU A 545 -29.01 -23.20 48.07
CA LEU A 545 -29.67 -21.91 48.39
C LEU A 545 -31.19 -22.02 48.54
N SER A 546 -31.77 -23.16 48.17
CA SER A 546 -33.20 -23.44 48.31
C SER A 546 -33.60 -24.31 49.50
N GLY A 547 -32.67 -24.66 50.38
CA GLY A 547 -32.94 -25.53 51.53
C GLY A 547 -32.85 -27.02 51.24
N GLU A 548 -32.53 -27.42 50.01
CA GLU A 548 -32.32 -28.82 49.65
C GLU A 548 -30.98 -29.31 50.23
N GLN A 549 -31.00 -30.34 51.09
CA GLN A 549 -29.77 -30.93 51.63
C GLN A 549 -29.05 -31.76 50.56
N VAL A 550 -27.99 -31.19 49.98
CA VAL A 550 -27.08 -31.90 49.09
C VAL A 550 -26.07 -32.68 49.94
N ALA A 551 -25.86 -33.96 49.62
CA ALA A 551 -24.87 -34.80 50.30
C ALA A 551 -23.44 -34.23 50.16
N PRO A 552 -22.62 -34.27 51.23
CA PRO A 552 -21.25 -33.73 51.20
C PRO A 552 -20.34 -34.45 50.19
N GLU A 553 -20.62 -35.71 49.90
CA GLU A 553 -19.93 -36.51 48.87
C GLU A 553 -20.11 -35.90 47.47
N THR A 554 -21.34 -35.48 47.12
CA THR A 554 -21.64 -34.81 45.86
C THR A 554 -20.95 -33.44 45.78
N ILE A 555 -20.87 -32.73 46.90
CA ILE A 555 -20.15 -31.45 46.98
C ILE A 555 -18.66 -31.66 46.70
N ALA A 556 -18.04 -32.68 47.31
CA ALA A 556 -16.64 -33.04 47.10
C ALA A 556 -16.36 -33.48 45.65
N GLU A 557 -17.28 -34.21 45.01
CA GLU A 557 -17.12 -34.66 43.62
C GLU A 557 -17.13 -33.47 42.64
N PHE A 558 -18.02 -32.49 42.84
CA PHE A 558 -18.08 -31.29 41.98
C PHE A 558 -16.91 -30.33 42.22
N THR A 559 -16.45 -30.13 43.47
CA THR A 559 -15.27 -29.31 43.73
C THR A 559 -13.98 -29.97 43.23
N ALA A 560 -13.87 -31.30 43.29
CA ALA A 560 -12.75 -32.04 42.68
C ALA A 560 -12.70 -31.89 41.16
N ARG A 561 -13.86 -31.97 40.46
CA ARG A 561 -13.95 -31.71 39.01
C ARG A 561 -13.59 -30.28 38.64
N ALA A 562 -13.84 -29.31 39.52
CA ALA A 562 -13.49 -27.90 39.37
C ALA A 562 -12.06 -27.54 39.85
N GLY A 563 -11.10 -28.47 39.72
CA GLY A 563 -9.70 -28.24 40.05
C GLY A 563 -9.34 -28.34 41.54
N GLY A 564 -10.21 -28.91 42.38
CA GLY A 564 -9.92 -29.15 43.80
C GLY A 564 -10.21 -27.96 44.73
N ALA A 565 -11.16 -27.10 44.36
CA ALA A 565 -11.58 -25.95 45.16
C ALA A 565 -12.08 -26.35 46.57
N HIS A 566 -11.95 -25.46 47.56
CA HIS A 566 -12.35 -25.74 48.94
C HIS A 566 -13.84 -25.44 49.20
N SER A 567 -14.47 -24.61 48.36
CA SER A 567 -15.93 -24.38 48.37
C SER A 567 -16.55 -24.46 46.97
N LEU A 568 -17.88 -24.56 46.92
CA LEU A 568 -18.64 -24.46 45.67
C LEU A 568 -18.58 -23.04 45.07
N GLU A 569 -18.50 -21.99 45.90
CA GLU A 569 -18.35 -20.62 45.42
C GLU A 569 -16.99 -20.39 44.77
N GLU A 570 -15.92 -20.96 45.35
CA GLU A 570 -14.59 -20.98 44.74
C GLU A 570 -14.57 -21.77 43.43
N ALA A 571 -15.18 -22.97 43.40
CA ALA A 571 -15.32 -23.77 42.19
C ALA A 571 -16.04 -23.00 41.07
N LEU A 572 -17.16 -22.35 41.38
CA LEU A 572 -17.90 -21.53 40.43
C LEU A 572 -17.06 -20.34 39.92
N THR A 573 -16.39 -19.63 40.82
CA THR A 573 -15.58 -18.46 40.49
C THR A 573 -14.36 -18.84 39.64
N GLY A 574 -13.75 -20.00 39.93
CA GLY A 574 -12.66 -20.57 39.13
C GLY A 574 -13.12 -20.95 37.73
N LEU A 575 -14.26 -21.65 37.61
CA LEU A 575 -14.83 -22.06 36.33
C LEU A 575 -15.32 -20.86 35.48
N ILE A 576 -15.81 -19.78 36.09
CA ILE A 576 -16.12 -18.52 35.38
C ILE A 576 -14.83 -17.95 34.78
N LYS A 577 -13.79 -17.72 35.59
CA LYS A 577 -12.50 -17.18 35.12
C LYS A 577 -11.86 -18.05 34.04
N LEU A 578 -11.93 -19.38 34.19
CA LEU A 578 -11.44 -20.32 33.18
C LEU A 578 -12.21 -20.19 31.87
N ALA A 579 -13.55 -20.18 31.92
CA ALA A 579 -14.39 -19.99 30.73
C ALA A 579 -14.13 -18.65 30.05
N ASP A 580 -13.97 -17.56 30.80
CA ASP A 580 -13.68 -16.24 30.25
C ASP A 580 -12.31 -16.22 29.55
N SER A 581 -11.26 -16.77 30.18
CA SER A 581 -9.92 -16.90 29.57
C SER A 581 -9.91 -17.78 28.32
N GLN A 582 -10.73 -18.85 28.29
CA GLN A 582 -10.91 -19.70 27.11
C GLN A 582 -11.70 -18.98 26.00
N ALA A 583 -12.66 -18.10 26.34
CA ALA A 583 -13.37 -17.29 25.36
C ALA A 583 -12.46 -16.23 24.73
N GLU A 584 -11.61 -15.56 25.52
CA GLU A 584 -10.58 -14.65 25.02
C GLU A 584 -9.58 -15.38 24.10
N MET A 585 -9.13 -16.57 24.50
CA MET A 585 -8.24 -17.39 23.68
C MET A 585 -8.89 -17.80 22.35
N LEU A 586 -10.18 -18.18 22.35
CA LEU A 586 -10.93 -18.51 21.13
C LEU A 586 -11.09 -17.31 20.20
N LEU A 587 -11.30 -16.10 20.74
CA LEU A 587 -11.33 -14.87 19.94
C LEU A 587 -9.96 -14.56 19.32
N ALA A 588 -8.88 -14.62 20.12
CA ALA A 588 -7.52 -14.43 19.61
C ALA A 588 -7.14 -15.47 18.53
N GLN A 589 -7.55 -16.73 18.68
CA GLN A 589 -7.39 -17.76 17.65
C GLN A 589 -8.24 -17.48 16.40
N ALA A 590 -9.46 -16.95 16.55
CA ALA A 590 -10.29 -16.56 15.41
C ALA A 590 -9.65 -15.42 14.60
N ASP A 591 -9.16 -14.37 15.26
CA ASP A 591 -8.45 -13.26 14.62
C ASP A 591 -7.16 -13.72 13.93
N LEU A 592 -6.38 -14.57 14.61
CA LEU A 592 -5.17 -15.17 14.03
C LEU A 592 -5.47 -16.02 12.78
N THR A 593 -6.53 -16.84 12.80
CA THR A 593 -6.93 -17.63 11.61
C THR A 593 -7.48 -16.75 10.48
N SER A 594 -8.12 -15.62 10.81
CA SER A 594 -8.53 -14.60 9.84
C SER A 594 -7.31 -13.98 9.14
N ASN A 595 -6.32 -13.53 9.92
CA ASN A 595 -5.06 -12.97 9.42
C ASN A 595 -4.31 -13.99 8.54
N ILE A 596 -4.22 -15.26 8.97
CA ILE A 596 -3.62 -16.34 8.18
C ILE A 596 -4.31 -16.55 6.83
N ARG A 597 -5.64 -16.37 6.75
CA ARG A 597 -6.39 -16.42 5.47
C ARG A 597 -6.12 -15.17 4.61
N ALA A 598 -6.03 -14.00 5.22
CA ALA A 598 -5.72 -12.75 4.52
C ALA A 598 -4.32 -12.78 3.88
N THR A 599 -3.28 -13.16 4.64
CA THR A 599 -1.91 -13.27 4.13
C THR A 599 -1.78 -14.41 3.10
N GLN A 600 -2.56 -15.49 3.21
CA GLN A 600 -2.65 -16.52 2.15
C GLN A 600 -3.22 -15.96 0.84
N ALA A 601 -4.29 -15.16 0.90
CA ALA A 601 -4.85 -14.53 -0.29
C ALA A 601 -3.86 -13.53 -0.92
N GLN A 602 -3.12 -12.76 -0.12
CA GLN A 602 -2.06 -11.88 -0.60
C GLN A 602 -0.94 -12.66 -1.29
N LEU A 603 -0.45 -13.74 -0.66
CA LEU A 603 0.58 -14.61 -1.24
C LEU A 603 0.18 -15.18 -2.61
N GLU A 604 -1.03 -15.71 -2.75
CA GLU A 604 -1.50 -16.24 -4.03
C GLU A 604 -1.66 -15.14 -5.09
N ASN A 605 -2.14 -13.95 -4.71
CA ASN A 605 -2.18 -12.80 -5.62
C ASN A 605 -0.78 -12.39 -6.12
N SER A 606 0.22 -12.33 -5.23
CA SER A 606 1.61 -12.03 -5.61
C SER A 606 2.23 -13.12 -6.50
N LYS A 607 1.88 -14.40 -6.30
CA LYS A 607 2.30 -15.50 -7.19
C LYS A 607 1.69 -15.37 -8.59
N ILE A 608 0.40 -15.07 -8.68
CA ILE A 608 -0.30 -14.85 -9.96
C ILE A 608 0.33 -13.67 -10.71
N GLU A 609 0.56 -12.55 -10.03
CA GLU A 609 1.17 -11.36 -10.64
C GLU A 609 2.63 -11.61 -11.04
N ALA A 610 3.42 -12.34 -10.24
CA ALA A 610 4.75 -12.76 -10.63
C ALA A 610 4.76 -13.67 -11.88
N GLY A 611 3.76 -14.53 -12.04
CA GLY A 611 3.56 -15.32 -13.27
C GLY A 611 3.24 -14.43 -14.48
N ARG A 612 2.32 -13.47 -14.32
CA ARG A 612 1.96 -12.49 -15.37
C ARG A 612 3.17 -11.66 -15.80
N LEU A 613 3.95 -11.15 -14.84
CA LEU A 613 5.16 -10.37 -15.11
C LEU A 613 6.26 -11.19 -15.80
N LYS A 614 6.43 -12.48 -15.47
CA LYS A 614 7.35 -13.36 -16.20
C LYS A 614 6.94 -13.54 -17.65
N SER A 615 5.67 -13.79 -17.94
CA SER A 615 5.19 -13.93 -19.33
C SER A 615 5.34 -12.62 -20.14
N LEU A 616 5.25 -11.46 -19.49
CA LEU A 616 5.55 -10.16 -20.11
C LEU A 616 7.06 -9.96 -20.38
N VAL A 617 7.95 -10.46 -19.51
CA VAL A 617 9.40 -10.46 -19.77
C VAL A 617 9.72 -11.40 -20.94
N GLU A 618 9.10 -12.57 -21.01
CA GLU A 618 9.26 -13.51 -22.12
C GLU A 618 8.82 -12.91 -23.46
N SER A 619 7.65 -12.24 -23.51
CA SER A 619 7.19 -11.58 -24.74
C SER A 619 8.08 -10.40 -25.16
N GLN A 620 8.61 -9.64 -24.21
CA GLN A 620 9.56 -8.56 -24.52
C GLN A 620 10.94 -9.07 -24.96
N ASN A 621 11.40 -10.20 -24.42
CA ASN A 621 12.61 -10.85 -24.93
C ASN A 621 12.43 -11.36 -26.37
N LEU A 622 11.21 -11.79 -26.75
CA LEU A 622 10.89 -12.14 -28.14
C LEU A 622 10.95 -10.90 -29.05
N VAL A 623 10.34 -9.77 -28.66
CA VAL A 623 10.45 -8.50 -29.40
C VAL A 623 11.91 -8.05 -29.54
N LYS A 624 12.73 -8.23 -28.50
CA LYS A 624 14.17 -7.94 -28.56
C LYS A 624 14.92 -8.87 -29.53
N ALA A 625 14.51 -10.13 -29.64
CA ALA A 625 15.07 -11.06 -30.63
C ALA A 625 14.67 -10.68 -32.07
N GLU A 626 13.40 -10.30 -32.30
CA GLU A 626 12.94 -9.80 -33.60
C GLU A 626 13.67 -8.52 -34.04
N LEU A 627 13.88 -7.57 -33.12
CA LEU A 627 14.69 -6.37 -33.36
C LEU A 627 16.15 -6.69 -33.69
N ARG A 628 16.71 -7.76 -33.08
CA ARG A 628 18.05 -8.23 -33.39
C ARG A 628 18.14 -8.83 -34.78
N GLU A 629 17.20 -9.69 -35.18
CA GLU A 629 17.17 -10.27 -36.52
C GLU A 629 16.98 -9.22 -37.63
N ASP A 630 16.13 -8.21 -37.42
CA ASP A 630 15.97 -7.09 -38.36
C ASP A 630 17.26 -6.26 -38.48
N LEU A 631 17.94 -5.98 -37.35
CA LEU A 631 19.22 -5.28 -37.37
C LEU A 631 20.31 -6.10 -38.09
N GLU A 632 20.45 -7.39 -37.82
CA GLU A 632 21.41 -8.28 -38.48
C GLU A 632 21.16 -8.35 -40.00
N ARG A 633 19.89 -8.46 -40.42
CA ARG A 633 19.50 -8.44 -41.83
C ARG A 633 19.89 -7.13 -42.53
N ARG A 634 19.64 -5.99 -41.90
CA ARG A 634 19.98 -4.66 -42.46
C ARG A 634 21.49 -4.42 -42.46
N TRP A 635 22.19 -4.82 -41.41
CA TRP A 635 23.64 -4.74 -41.30
C TRP A 635 24.36 -5.45 -42.45
N ALA A 636 23.90 -6.66 -42.78
CA ALA A 636 24.39 -7.41 -43.94
C ALA A 636 24.07 -6.70 -45.27
N ALA A 637 22.86 -6.13 -45.43
CA ALA A 637 22.49 -5.37 -46.63
C ALA A 637 23.30 -4.07 -46.81
N TRP A 638 23.74 -3.45 -45.72
CA TRP A 638 24.61 -2.28 -45.72
C TRP A 638 26.09 -2.62 -45.93
N ASN A 639 26.51 -3.89 -45.83
CA ASN A 639 27.93 -4.28 -45.85
C ASN A 639 28.75 -3.53 -44.76
N ALA A 640 28.16 -3.36 -43.57
CA ALA A 640 28.69 -2.52 -42.50
C ALA A 640 29.82 -3.18 -41.67
N GLY A 641 30.25 -4.39 -42.02
CA GLY A 641 31.33 -5.11 -41.34
C GLY A 641 30.98 -6.57 -41.03
N PRO A 642 31.95 -7.37 -40.53
CA PRO A 642 31.80 -8.82 -40.36
C PRO A 642 30.93 -9.24 -39.16
N GLU A 643 30.82 -8.40 -38.13
CA GLU A 643 29.94 -8.63 -36.97
C GLU A 643 28.96 -7.45 -36.81
N CYS A 644 27.80 -7.70 -36.20
CA CYS A 644 26.75 -6.70 -35.99
C CYS A 644 26.73 -6.22 -34.54
N VAL A 645 26.50 -4.92 -34.32
CA VAL A 645 26.48 -4.35 -32.96
C VAL A 645 25.10 -4.45 -32.31
N HIS A 646 24.95 -5.35 -31.33
CA HIS A 646 23.67 -5.65 -30.65
C HIS A 646 23.37 -4.79 -29.41
N GLU A 647 23.96 -3.61 -29.31
CA GLU A 647 23.72 -2.67 -28.22
C GLU A 647 23.51 -1.25 -28.76
N ALA A 648 22.40 -0.62 -28.41
CA ALA A 648 22.01 0.71 -28.91
C ALA A 648 23.11 1.80 -28.73
N LYS A 649 23.82 1.80 -27.60
CA LYS A 649 24.89 2.78 -27.33
C LYS A 649 26.14 2.48 -28.15
N SER A 650 26.54 1.21 -28.22
CA SER A 650 27.70 0.74 -28.95
C SER A 650 27.51 0.93 -30.46
N LEU A 651 26.28 0.76 -30.95
CA LEU A 651 25.87 1.03 -32.34
C LEU A 651 26.00 2.52 -32.69
N GLN A 652 25.53 3.42 -31.81
CA GLN A 652 25.69 4.87 -31.98
C GLN A 652 27.16 5.31 -31.93
N GLN A 653 27.97 4.70 -31.07
CA GLN A 653 29.40 4.96 -30.99
C GLN A 653 30.11 4.50 -32.28
N TRP A 654 29.84 3.26 -32.71
CA TRP A 654 30.37 2.72 -33.96
C TRP A 654 30.01 3.57 -35.18
N MET A 655 28.75 4.03 -35.29
CA MET A 655 28.34 4.96 -36.36
C MET A 655 29.11 6.28 -36.36
N ARG A 656 29.45 6.79 -35.17
CA ARG A 656 30.17 8.05 -35.02
C ARG A 656 31.61 7.90 -35.46
N ASP A 657 32.24 6.79 -35.07
CA ASP A 657 33.62 6.49 -35.42
C ASP A 657 33.73 6.14 -36.92
N ALA A 658 32.73 5.43 -37.49
CA ALA A 658 32.59 5.16 -38.92
C ALA A 658 32.40 6.40 -39.80
N LYS A 659 31.95 7.53 -39.24
CA LYS A 659 31.82 8.83 -39.93
C LYS A 659 33.06 9.72 -39.79
N ASN A 660 34.00 9.35 -38.91
CA ASN A 660 35.25 10.07 -38.69
C ASN A 660 36.43 9.45 -39.46
N LEU A 661 36.27 8.21 -39.93
CA LEU A 661 37.08 7.59 -40.99
C LEU A 661 36.70 8.14 -42.37
#